data_AF-V8PIM6-F1
#
_entry.id   AF-V8PIM6-F1
#
_cell.length_a   1.000
_cell.length_b   1.000
_cell.length_c   1.000
_cell.angle_alpha   90.00
_cell.angle_beta   90.00
_cell.angle_gamma   90.00
#
_symmetry.space_group_name_H-M   'P 1'
#
loop_
_entity.id
_entity.type
_entity.pdbx_description
1 polymer ?
#
loop_
_entity_poly.entity_id
_entity_poly.type
_entity_poly.pdbx_seq_one_letter_code
_entity_poly.pdbx_strand_id
1 'polypeptide(L)'
;MAEQGLGPKSERGSRGSAGPESPDSARGSSKVSFFLKSSTSDSKPVSESSHKFSLMLNASPDSNTLFAFSKSGSDASDINLLHLAEKGSLSFPYQDSATTTSLLSLSLLHSGLPHSSRDEPMLNERGALSSSFMSITKAPTPTVPEARPAHRLIPHRPSSKMSSIPEQIKKRILPFYLTLEQLKSVKNSMGAALERGLKQKDKAISYLPMLPTYVSALPDGSERGDFLGLELSFNQVKVLLLQLTDNVDEPMVVKKKNFSFPEKILSGNGQQCKLIRWTKDFRWPGVEGKDVTKLLQTAINENCKNYQIDVLAVVNDTLGDLMSCSSTVRPCQIGVIIDAGTNCCYMEDTERIAGNTQEPRGHMYINTEWGSFGNNGELNEELTEFDLLVDKESMDQGKCRFEKMTGSYYVRETVRIILANLSGNAELFNGVLTPTLLIKGKLTLQDIVEVTDDKVGLAKTKSFLSRLGLVASNQDCFHVQEICEAVYTRSAKLCAAGLAAVLTHIHEHQQLPERKICLMSGDLYKSYPLYSEILQQTLKELVPEYSVTLIPSDEGSILGAAIVTAVEAKLRNHREGLAQVLAPLKLSIVDLERLRNGIRQEMDNGLSKAVNKKSCLRMLPTFVCYLPDGSERGDFLALDLGGTNFRVLMVHVKSQEEGGVHIISEIYAIPPEITQSTAVQGILLRWTKGFSATDCVGEDVVNLLRDAVQRQKIIDVDVVALVNDTVGTMMSCAYLDRNCEVGLIVGTGCNACYMEEMRNVGTLDSNDGRMCINMEWGAFGDDGCLEHYITAYDDIVDKESLNPSQQRFEKMISGMYLGEIVRYVLLELASRNILFKGHELKGLNNKGIFPTKLLSDIENDSESRQHVYQLLEELGLPVSPEDAKVVKEVCHTVTSRAAMMCAAGVAAVVEKIRENKRMTKLEVTVGVDGTVYKMNPYFAKKLQDTVALLAPSCNVKFLLSEDGSGKGAALIAAVACRTKIS
;
A
#
# COMPACT_ATOMS: atom_id res chain seq x y z
N MET A 1 60.49 -2.61 24.35
CA MET A 1 60.29 -4.02 24.79
C MET A 1 59.84 -4.77 23.55
N ALA A 2 60.71 -5.60 22.97
CA ALA A 2 60.88 -7.02 23.31
C ALA A 2 59.98 -7.86 22.36
N GLU A 3 60.48 -8.72 21.47
CA GLU A 3 61.86 -9.19 21.26
C GLU A 3 62.17 -9.56 19.78
N GLN A 4 63.47 -9.77 19.50
CA GLN A 4 64.15 -10.65 18.49
C GLN A 4 63.34 -11.13 17.26
N GLY A 5 63.83 -11.15 16.01
CA GLY A 5 65.18 -11.39 15.44
C GLY A 5 64.97 -12.24 14.15
N LEU A 6 65.84 -12.36 13.14
CA LEU A 6 67.25 -12.02 12.92
C LEU A 6 67.46 -11.55 11.45
N GLY A 7 68.61 -10.92 11.15
CA GLY A 7 69.08 -10.71 9.76
C GLY A 7 69.81 -11.95 9.18
N PRO A 8 70.52 -11.87 8.03
CA PRO A 8 71.45 -10.75 7.70
C PRO A 8 71.56 -10.30 6.20
N LYS A 9 72.22 -9.14 6.00
CA LYS A 9 73.26 -8.71 5.00
C LYS A 9 73.28 -9.38 3.59
N SER A 10 73.62 -8.70 2.47
CA SER A 10 74.67 -7.69 2.23
C SER A 10 74.48 -6.92 0.89
N GLU A 11 74.66 -5.59 0.83
CA GLU A 11 75.79 -4.82 0.22
C GLU A 11 75.81 -4.51 -1.32
N ARG A 12 75.82 -3.19 -1.64
CA ARG A 12 76.54 -2.42 -2.70
C ARG A 12 76.44 -2.78 -4.21
N GLY A 13 76.24 -1.75 -5.07
CA GLY A 13 76.81 -1.78 -6.45
C GLY A 13 76.27 -0.85 -7.56
N SER A 14 76.65 0.44 -7.59
CA SER A 14 76.91 1.31 -8.79
C SER A 14 76.07 1.31 -10.11
N ARG A 15 75.64 2.52 -10.50
CA ARG A 15 75.64 3.16 -11.87
C ARG A 15 75.22 2.36 -13.13
N GLY A 16 74.26 2.88 -13.93
CA GLY A 16 74.16 2.56 -15.37
C GLY A 16 72.93 3.13 -16.11
N SER A 17 73.16 3.88 -17.17
CA SER A 17 72.21 4.64 -18.02
C SER A 17 71.22 3.84 -18.91
N ALA A 18 70.01 4.41 -19.07
CA ALA A 18 69.17 4.49 -20.29
C ALA A 18 68.72 3.22 -21.07
N GLY A 19 67.41 3.15 -21.37
CA GLY A 19 66.78 2.19 -22.29
C GLY A 19 65.31 1.89 -21.90
N PRO A 20 64.33 1.83 -22.83
CA PRO A 20 62.92 1.65 -22.49
C PRO A 20 62.36 0.25 -22.81
N GLU A 21 61.44 -0.25 -21.97
CA GLU A 21 60.24 -1.03 -22.35
C GLU A 21 59.34 -1.30 -21.12
N SER A 22 58.19 -1.95 -21.30
CA SER A 22 57.16 -2.29 -20.30
C SER A 22 57.08 -3.82 -20.08
N PRO A 23 56.17 -4.43 -19.25
CA PRO A 23 55.14 -3.86 -18.36
C PRO A 23 55.08 -4.51 -16.94
N ASP A 24 53.96 -4.23 -16.23
CA ASP A 24 53.22 -5.08 -15.26
C ASP A 24 53.48 -5.14 -13.73
N SER A 25 52.36 -5.37 -13.03
CA SER A 25 52.17 -5.95 -11.66
C SER A 25 52.27 -5.10 -10.36
N ALA A 26 51.16 -4.42 -10.04
CA ALA A 26 50.27 -4.66 -8.88
C ALA A 26 50.75 -4.67 -7.38
N ARG A 27 49.97 -3.94 -6.54
CA ARG A 27 49.70 -4.10 -5.07
C ARG A 27 50.87 -3.89 -4.08
N GLY A 28 50.79 -3.08 -3.01
CA GLY A 28 49.66 -2.44 -2.32
C GLY A 28 49.91 -2.31 -0.79
N SER A 29 48.96 -1.67 -0.07
CA SER A 29 48.78 -1.62 1.41
C SER A 29 49.53 -0.59 2.28
N SER A 30 48.89 0.58 2.44
CA SER A 30 48.30 1.11 3.70
C SER A 30 48.99 1.02 5.07
N LYS A 31 49.14 2.17 5.75
CA LYS A 31 48.58 2.51 7.10
C LYS A 31 48.91 3.98 7.49
N VAL A 32 47.96 4.84 7.91
CA VAL A 32 47.30 5.02 9.24
C VAL A 32 48.23 5.67 10.30
N SER A 33 47.87 6.69 11.09
CA SER A 33 46.71 7.64 11.13
C SER A 33 47.11 8.87 12.00
N PHE A 34 46.31 9.94 12.13
CA PHE A 34 45.24 10.17 13.16
C PHE A 34 44.73 11.65 13.05
N PHE A 35 43.79 12.23 13.82
CA PHE A 35 43.36 11.98 15.21
C PHE A 35 41.84 12.20 15.50
N LEU A 36 41.44 13.21 16.30
CA LEU A 36 40.14 13.28 17.01
C LEU A 36 39.63 14.70 17.32
N LYS A 37 38.30 14.86 17.32
CA LYS A 37 37.45 15.39 18.42
C LYS A 37 35.96 15.18 18.08
N SER A 38 34.98 15.19 18.98
CA SER A 38 34.84 14.58 20.33
C SER A 38 33.42 14.89 20.89
N SER A 39 32.62 13.88 21.20
CA SER A 39 31.51 13.97 22.16
C SER A 39 31.24 12.57 22.74
N THR A 40 30.80 12.51 23.99
CA THR A 40 30.75 11.26 24.78
C THR A 40 29.37 10.62 24.81
N SER A 41 29.36 9.29 24.91
CA SER A 41 28.19 8.44 25.09
C SER A 41 27.55 8.56 26.46
N ASP A 42 26.31 8.08 26.59
CA ASP A 42 26.04 7.12 27.66
C ASP A 42 25.09 5.97 27.22
N SER A 43 25.03 4.91 28.03
CA SER A 43 24.79 3.53 27.58
C SER A 43 23.33 3.05 27.48
N LYS A 44 22.97 2.37 26.37
CA LYS A 44 22.68 0.90 26.26
C LYS A 44 22.02 0.52 24.92
N PRO A 45 22.05 -0.77 24.50
CA PRO A 45 21.58 -1.17 23.18
C PRO A 45 20.05 -1.31 23.12
N VAL A 46 19.41 -0.47 22.32
CA VAL A 46 18.16 -0.85 21.64
C VAL A 46 18.55 -1.75 20.47
N SER A 47 17.87 -2.89 20.32
CA SER A 47 18.05 -3.75 19.16
C SER A 47 17.41 -3.11 17.93
N GLU A 48 18.21 -2.40 17.13
CA GLU A 48 17.77 -1.96 15.80
C GLU A 48 17.54 -3.18 14.91
N SER A 49 16.31 -3.70 14.93
CA SER A 49 15.75 -4.52 13.88
C SER A 49 15.59 -3.66 12.62
N SER A 50 16.72 -3.34 11.97
CA SER A 50 16.76 -2.56 10.73
C SER A 50 16.14 -3.40 9.60
N HIS A 51 14.81 -3.42 9.54
CA HIS A 51 14.02 -4.11 8.53
C HIS A 51 14.17 -3.39 7.18
N LYS A 52 15.33 -3.59 6.56
CA LYS A 52 15.64 -3.19 5.19
C LYS A 52 14.78 -4.02 4.23
N PHE A 53 13.54 -3.58 4.03
CA PHE A 53 12.69 -4.08 2.96
C PHE A 53 13.36 -3.78 1.62
N SER A 54 13.98 -4.82 1.06
CA SER A 54 14.61 -4.74 -0.26
C SER A 54 13.53 -4.88 -1.32
N LEU A 55 13.10 -3.76 -1.91
CA LEU A 55 12.29 -3.81 -3.14
C LEU A 55 12.98 -4.71 -4.18
N MET A 56 12.24 -5.66 -4.75
CA MET A 56 12.70 -6.53 -5.81
C MET A 56 12.31 -5.99 -7.19
N LEU A 57 12.87 -4.85 -7.58
CA LEU A 57 12.57 -4.22 -8.86
C LEU A 57 13.10 -5.07 -10.03
N ASN A 58 12.19 -5.49 -10.90
CA ASN A 58 12.47 -6.30 -12.07
C ASN A 58 12.72 -5.39 -13.28
N ALA A 59 13.95 -4.89 -13.41
CA ALA A 59 14.34 -4.11 -14.58
C ALA A 59 14.62 -5.03 -15.78
N SER A 60 13.92 -4.78 -16.88
CA SER A 60 14.35 -5.21 -18.21
C SER A 60 15.46 -4.27 -18.72
N PRO A 61 16.44 -4.75 -19.51
CA PRO A 61 17.60 -3.93 -19.91
C PRO A 61 17.27 -2.75 -20.80
N ASP A 62 16.19 -2.91 -21.55
CA ASP A 62 16.01 -2.21 -22.82
C ASP A 62 15.03 -1.06 -22.74
N SER A 63 14.48 -0.85 -21.55
CA SER A 63 13.98 0.45 -21.16
C SER A 63 15.12 1.41 -20.88
N ASN A 64 14.97 2.65 -21.32
CA ASN A 64 15.73 3.78 -20.78
C ASN A 64 15.64 3.74 -19.25
N THR A 65 16.72 3.31 -18.57
CA THR A 65 16.63 2.94 -17.14
C THR A 65 16.69 4.19 -16.27
N LEU A 66 15.63 4.41 -15.49
CA LEU A 66 15.41 5.68 -14.80
C LEU A 66 15.67 5.57 -13.31
N PHE A 67 16.57 6.40 -12.81
CA PHE A 67 16.88 6.56 -11.38
C PHE A 67 16.50 7.97 -10.94
N ALA A 68 15.99 8.11 -9.73
CA ALA A 68 15.76 9.40 -9.09
C ALA A 68 16.07 9.34 -7.59
N PHE A 69 16.43 10.49 -7.02
CA PHE A 69 17.00 10.63 -5.67
C PHE A 69 16.47 11.92 -5.05
N SER A 70 16.03 11.85 -3.79
CA SER A 70 15.62 13.03 -3.02
C SER A 70 16.81 13.66 -2.28
N LYS A 71 16.81 14.98 -2.10
CA LYS A 71 17.78 15.71 -1.28
C LYS A 71 17.15 16.15 0.05
N SER A 72 17.72 15.70 1.17
CA SER A 72 17.51 16.31 2.48
C SER A 72 18.65 17.30 2.78
N GLY A 73 18.32 18.59 2.93
CA GLY A 73 19.30 19.61 3.36
C GLY A 73 19.04 21.02 2.83
N SER A 74 18.83 21.95 3.75
CA SER A 74 18.64 23.38 3.48
C SER A 74 19.96 24.09 3.13
N ASP A 75 20.32 24.04 1.85
CA ASP A 75 21.19 25.02 1.18
C ASP A 75 21.07 24.81 -0.33
N ALA A 76 20.50 25.78 -1.04
CA ALA A 76 20.06 25.64 -2.44
C ALA A 76 20.45 26.86 -3.28
N SER A 77 21.76 27.06 -3.46
CA SER A 77 22.34 28.05 -4.39
C SER A 77 23.52 27.46 -5.17
N ASP A 78 24.57 27.04 -4.47
CA ASP A 78 25.90 26.82 -5.06
C ASP A 78 26.21 25.37 -5.47
N ILE A 79 25.37 24.79 -6.34
CA ILE A 79 25.71 23.54 -7.04
C ILE A 79 26.38 23.86 -8.39
N ASN A 80 27.68 24.14 -8.34
CA ASN A 80 28.50 24.41 -9.53
C ASN A 80 28.92 23.12 -10.27
N LEU A 81 27.95 22.51 -10.95
CA LEU A 81 28.02 21.22 -11.66
C LEU A 81 29.03 21.18 -12.84
N LEU A 82 29.69 22.30 -13.16
CA LEU A 82 30.78 22.38 -14.13
C LEU A 82 32.05 21.63 -13.66
N HIS A 83 32.31 21.53 -12.35
CA HIS A 83 33.50 20.83 -11.86
C HIS A 83 33.46 19.31 -12.11
N LEU A 84 32.29 18.75 -12.47
CA LEU A 84 32.08 17.39 -12.98
C LEU A 84 32.14 17.30 -14.52
N ALA A 85 32.66 18.32 -15.21
CA ALA A 85 32.87 18.33 -16.66
C ALA A 85 34.34 18.57 -17.03
N GLU A 86 34.99 19.55 -16.40
CA GLU A 86 36.31 20.04 -16.86
C GLU A 86 37.49 19.12 -16.50
N LYS A 87 37.34 18.26 -15.48
CA LYS A 87 38.30 17.19 -15.18
C LYS A 87 37.92 15.88 -15.88
N GLY A 88 38.06 15.87 -17.20
CA GLY A 88 37.91 14.68 -18.04
C GLY A 88 39.00 13.63 -17.77
N SER A 89 38.86 12.85 -16.70
CA SER A 89 39.75 11.73 -16.36
C SER A 89 39.05 10.70 -15.48
N LEU A 90 38.33 9.76 -16.09
CA LEU A 90 37.98 8.48 -15.47
C LEU A 90 39.23 7.59 -15.47
N SER A 91 40.15 7.85 -14.55
CA SER A 91 41.42 7.13 -14.40
C SER A 91 41.48 6.39 -13.07
N PHE A 92 41.50 5.06 -13.12
CA PHE A 92 41.90 4.24 -11.96
C PHE A 92 43.38 4.49 -11.62
N PRO A 93 43.80 4.32 -10.35
CA PRO A 93 44.92 5.10 -9.81
C PRO A 93 46.30 4.51 -10.10
N TYR A 94 47.24 5.39 -10.46
CA TYR A 94 48.46 5.54 -9.65
C TYR A 94 48.95 7.00 -9.65
N GLN A 95 49.76 7.35 -8.65
CA GLN A 95 50.28 8.71 -8.42
C GLN A 95 51.75 8.79 -8.87
N ASP A 96 52.24 9.97 -9.27
CA ASP A 96 53.03 10.80 -8.33
C ASP A 96 53.32 12.23 -8.82
N SER A 97 53.36 13.19 -7.87
CA SER A 97 54.03 14.51 -7.91
C SER A 97 53.69 15.52 -9.05
N ALA A 98 53.67 16.85 -8.87
CA ALA A 98 53.99 17.71 -7.72
C ALA A 98 53.28 19.08 -7.80
N THR A 99 53.48 19.92 -6.77
CA THR A 99 53.50 21.41 -6.78
C THR A 99 52.26 22.21 -7.27
N THR A 100 51.58 22.86 -6.29
CA THR A 100 51.20 24.32 -6.22
C THR A 100 50.43 24.99 -7.39
N THR A 101 49.56 26.01 -7.23
CA THR A 101 49.40 27.11 -6.22
C THR A 101 47.93 27.59 -6.35
N SER A 102 47.08 27.68 -5.30
CA SER A 102 46.91 28.74 -4.27
C SER A 102 46.05 29.97 -4.66
N LEU A 103 45.45 30.62 -3.64
CA LEU A 103 44.62 31.86 -3.62
C LEU A 103 43.08 31.60 -3.69
N LEU A 104 42.23 32.00 -2.72
CA LEU A 104 41.85 33.35 -2.19
C LEU A 104 41.09 34.20 -3.23
N SER A 105 40.00 34.94 -2.95
CA SER A 105 39.08 35.12 -1.78
C SER A 105 37.82 35.90 -2.27
N LEU A 106 36.77 36.33 -1.53
CA LEU A 106 36.43 36.39 -0.10
C LEU A 106 34.87 36.28 0.07
N SER A 107 34.19 37.07 0.93
CA SER A 107 32.73 37.09 1.16
C SER A 107 32.23 38.45 1.72
N LEU A 108 30.89 38.68 1.72
CA LEU A 108 30.04 39.39 2.74
C LEU A 108 28.94 40.36 2.21
N LEU A 109 27.67 40.11 2.62
CA LEU A 109 26.61 41.06 3.04
C LEU A 109 26.04 42.09 2.00
N HIS A 110 24.91 42.79 2.21
CA HIS A 110 24.06 43.03 3.40
C HIS A 110 22.54 43.23 3.05
N SER A 111 21.72 43.63 4.03
CA SER A 111 20.22 43.69 3.99
C SER A 111 19.60 45.08 3.74
N GLY A 112 18.32 45.15 3.32
CA GLY A 112 17.54 46.42 3.27
C GLY A 112 16.03 46.30 2.96
N LEU A 113 15.23 47.22 3.54
CA LEU A 113 13.79 47.55 3.34
C LEU A 113 13.69 49.12 3.42
N PRO A 114 12.53 49.84 3.23
CA PRO A 114 11.13 49.43 3.02
C PRO A 114 10.32 50.25 1.94
N HIS A 115 8.99 49.97 1.87
CA HIS A 115 7.84 50.86 1.52
C HIS A 115 7.65 51.51 0.12
N SER A 116 6.43 51.31 -0.43
CA SER A 116 5.53 52.35 -0.96
C SER A 116 4.06 51.90 -0.86
N SER A 117 3.07 52.77 -1.15
CA SER A 117 1.63 52.55 -0.89
C SER A 117 0.70 53.19 -1.95
N ARG A 118 -0.63 53.04 -1.79
CA ARG A 118 -1.80 53.56 -2.57
C ARG A 118 -2.48 52.54 -3.50
N ASP A 119 -3.81 52.54 -3.72
CA ASP A 119 -4.96 53.24 -3.08
C ASP A 119 -6.26 52.40 -3.29
N GLU A 120 -7.30 52.59 -2.47
CA GLU A 120 -8.68 52.12 -2.77
C GLU A 120 -9.46 53.14 -3.64
N PRO A 121 -10.66 52.80 -4.15
CA PRO A 121 -11.86 53.10 -3.37
C PRO A 121 -12.99 52.05 -3.44
N MET A 122 -13.78 51.96 -2.36
CA MET A 122 -15.06 51.23 -2.37
C MET A 122 -16.19 51.99 -3.10
N LEU A 123 -17.19 51.26 -3.60
CA LEU A 123 -18.54 51.79 -3.80
C LEU A 123 -19.59 50.69 -3.51
N ASN A 124 -20.60 51.02 -2.69
CA ASN A 124 -21.78 50.18 -2.47
C ASN A 124 -22.83 50.48 -3.53
N GLU A 125 -23.66 49.49 -3.88
CA GLU A 125 -25.11 49.68 -3.74
C GLU A 125 -25.89 48.36 -3.61
N ARG A 126 -27.17 48.45 -3.21
CA ARG A 126 -28.06 47.32 -2.90
C ARG A 126 -29.04 47.09 -4.05
N GLY A 127 -29.31 45.83 -4.39
CA GLY A 127 -30.35 45.51 -5.38
C GLY A 127 -30.73 44.03 -5.40
N ALA A 128 -31.58 43.60 -4.47
CA ALA A 128 -32.21 42.28 -4.54
C ALA A 128 -33.53 42.36 -5.29
N LEU A 129 -33.76 41.47 -6.26
CA LEU A 129 -35.08 40.92 -6.59
C LEU A 129 -34.95 39.64 -7.43
N SER A 130 -36.05 38.88 -7.50
CA SER A 130 -36.08 37.49 -7.95
C SER A 130 -36.48 37.30 -9.42
N SER A 131 -36.05 36.16 -9.98
CA SER A 131 -36.72 35.38 -11.04
C SER A 131 -37.02 36.02 -12.40
N SER A 132 -36.34 35.49 -13.43
CA SER A 132 -37.01 34.89 -14.61
C SER A 132 -36.07 33.94 -15.36
N PHE A 133 -36.63 32.90 -15.98
CA PHE A 133 -35.88 31.95 -16.81
C PHE A 133 -35.47 32.57 -18.15
N MET A 134 -34.24 32.29 -18.62
CA MET A 134 -33.99 31.99 -20.04
C MET A 134 -32.70 31.19 -20.25
N SER A 135 -32.68 30.39 -21.33
CA SER A 135 -31.57 29.48 -21.66
C SER A 135 -30.45 30.20 -22.40
N ILE A 136 -29.19 30.02 -21.97
CA ILE A 136 -28.00 30.53 -22.65
C ILE A 136 -26.95 29.41 -22.81
N THR A 137 -26.86 28.94 -24.07
CA THR A 137 -25.72 28.36 -24.81
C THR A 137 -24.48 27.83 -24.06
N LYS A 138 -24.07 26.60 -24.41
CA LYS A 138 -22.70 26.09 -24.19
C LYS A 138 -21.65 27.02 -24.82
N ALA A 139 -20.55 27.26 -24.10
CA ALA A 139 -19.31 27.78 -24.69
C ALA A 139 -18.61 26.70 -25.55
N PRO A 140 -17.81 27.07 -26.57
CA PRO A 140 -17.26 26.11 -27.52
C PRO A 140 -16.04 25.34 -26.98
N THR A 141 -16.00 24.03 -27.25
CA THR A 141 -14.78 23.22 -27.20
C THR A 141 -13.77 23.67 -28.26
N PRO A 142 -12.46 23.61 -28.02
CA PRO A 142 -11.45 23.96 -29.02
C PRO A 142 -11.49 23.00 -30.21
N THR A 143 -11.88 23.51 -31.38
CA THR A 143 -11.93 22.73 -32.62
C THR A 143 -10.54 22.60 -33.23
N VAL A 144 -9.94 21.42 -33.12
CA VAL A 144 -8.82 21.01 -33.99
C VAL A 144 -9.30 21.07 -35.45
N PRO A 145 -8.51 21.60 -36.41
CA PRO A 145 -8.96 21.70 -37.80
C PRO A 145 -9.16 20.31 -38.44
N GLU A 146 -10.38 20.02 -38.91
CA GLU A 146 -10.65 18.81 -39.71
C GLU A 146 -10.00 18.90 -41.09
N ALA A 147 -8.74 18.47 -41.18
CA ALA A 147 -8.16 18.07 -42.45
C ALA A 147 -8.92 16.84 -42.96
N ARG A 148 -9.78 17.03 -43.97
CA ARG A 148 -10.60 15.94 -44.55
C ARG A 148 -9.71 14.73 -44.92
N PRO A 149 -9.90 13.56 -44.29
CA PRO A 149 -9.14 12.37 -44.69
C PRO A 149 -9.60 11.94 -46.08
N ALA A 150 -8.66 11.87 -47.02
CA ALA A 150 -8.91 11.19 -48.29
C ALA A 150 -8.99 9.68 -47.98
N HIS A 151 -10.16 9.07 -48.17
CA HIS A 151 -10.36 7.63 -47.91
C HIS A 151 -9.48 6.76 -48.81
N ARG A 152 -8.25 6.49 -48.37
CA ARG A 152 -7.46 5.35 -48.82
C ARG A 152 -7.98 4.09 -48.13
N LEU A 153 -8.51 3.17 -48.93
CA LEU A 153 -8.83 1.82 -48.47
C LEU A 153 -7.53 1.13 -48.04
N ILE A 154 -7.46 0.66 -46.79
CA ILE A 154 -6.26 -0.03 -46.29
C ILE A 154 -6.03 -1.36 -47.04
N PRO A 155 -4.76 -1.70 -47.35
CA PRO A 155 -4.42 -2.99 -47.93
C PRO A 155 -4.66 -4.18 -46.95
N HIS A 156 -5.86 -4.76 -46.97
CA HIS A 156 -6.10 -6.17 -46.57
C HIS A 156 -5.63 -7.17 -47.63
N ARG A 157 -5.34 -6.65 -48.82
CA ARG A 157 -4.76 -7.35 -49.96
C ARG A 157 -3.62 -6.48 -50.50
N PRO A 158 -2.66 -7.06 -51.25
CA PRO A 158 -1.78 -6.34 -52.16
C PRO A 158 -2.33 -5.04 -52.75
N SER A 159 -1.46 -4.03 -52.87
CA SER A 159 -1.76 -2.80 -53.61
C SER A 159 -2.21 -3.13 -55.05
N SER A 160 -3.02 -2.28 -55.69
CA SER A 160 -3.31 -2.45 -57.13
C SER A 160 -2.05 -2.35 -57.99
N LYS A 161 -1.01 -1.67 -57.47
CA LYS A 161 0.33 -1.59 -58.05
C LYS A 161 1.11 -2.91 -57.95
N MET A 162 0.77 -3.83 -57.05
CA MET A 162 1.45 -5.14 -56.90
C MET A 162 1.26 -6.08 -58.10
N SER A 163 0.53 -5.63 -59.13
CA SER A 163 0.47 -6.21 -60.47
C SER A 163 1.70 -5.90 -61.34
N SER A 164 2.52 -4.90 -61.00
CA SER A 164 3.75 -4.52 -61.72
C SER A 164 5.04 -4.98 -61.03
N ILE A 165 4.96 -5.66 -59.86
CA ILE A 165 6.10 -6.25 -59.17
C ILE A 165 6.39 -7.65 -59.76
N PRO A 166 7.65 -7.99 -60.08
CA PRO A 166 8.03 -9.34 -60.50
C PRO A 166 7.59 -10.42 -59.52
N GLU A 167 7.06 -11.55 -60.02
CA GLU A 167 6.55 -12.66 -59.20
C GLU A 167 7.61 -13.23 -58.23
N GLN A 168 8.90 -13.08 -58.54
CA GLN A 168 10.02 -13.45 -57.65
C GLN A 168 10.02 -12.62 -56.36
N ILE A 169 10.14 -11.29 -56.48
CA ILE A 169 10.09 -10.35 -55.34
C ILE A 169 8.75 -10.47 -54.61
N LYS A 170 7.65 -10.52 -55.37
CA LYS A 170 6.28 -10.68 -54.86
C LYS A 170 6.12 -11.92 -53.98
N LYS A 171 6.68 -13.07 -54.36
CA LYS A 171 6.69 -14.29 -53.54
C LYS A 171 7.41 -14.09 -52.19
N ARG A 172 8.45 -13.25 -52.14
CA ARG A 172 9.22 -12.96 -50.91
C ARG A 172 8.54 -11.94 -50.00
N ILE A 173 7.82 -10.96 -50.54
CA ILE A 173 7.10 -9.95 -49.74
C ILE A 173 5.69 -10.39 -49.31
N LEU A 174 5.05 -11.32 -50.03
CA LEU A 174 3.68 -11.78 -49.72
C LEU A 174 3.49 -12.26 -48.26
N PRO A 175 4.43 -13.00 -47.63
CA PRO A 175 4.32 -13.41 -46.23
C PRO A 175 4.22 -12.26 -45.21
N PHE A 176 4.61 -11.04 -45.56
CA PHE A 176 4.47 -9.88 -44.65
C PHE A 176 3.03 -9.35 -44.57
N TYR A 177 2.16 -9.67 -45.53
CA TYR A 177 0.78 -9.19 -45.58
C TYR A 177 -0.16 -10.09 -44.75
N LEU A 178 -0.03 -10.01 -43.42
CA LEU A 178 -0.87 -10.76 -42.48
C LEU A 178 -2.36 -10.50 -42.67
N THR A 179 -3.15 -11.58 -42.65
CA THR A 179 -4.63 -11.54 -42.72
C THR A 179 -5.25 -11.16 -41.37
N LEU A 180 -6.51 -10.73 -41.39
CA LEU A 180 -7.26 -10.47 -40.14
C LEU A 180 -7.43 -11.74 -39.28
N GLU A 181 -7.40 -12.94 -39.87
CA GLU A 181 -7.47 -14.20 -39.14
C GLU A 181 -6.14 -14.52 -38.43
N GLN A 182 -5.00 -14.31 -39.10
CA GLN A 182 -3.68 -14.41 -38.46
C GLN A 182 -3.55 -13.39 -37.31
N LEU A 183 -3.97 -12.14 -37.52
CA LEU A 183 -3.92 -11.12 -36.48
C LEU A 183 -4.85 -11.43 -35.28
N LYS A 184 -5.98 -12.12 -35.51
CA LYS A 184 -6.81 -12.67 -34.44
C LYS A 184 -6.15 -13.86 -33.73
N SER A 185 -5.43 -14.72 -34.44
CA SER A 185 -4.60 -15.78 -33.85
C SER A 185 -3.52 -15.20 -32.92
N VAL A 186 -2.78 -14.20 -33.40
CA VAL A 186 -1.76 -13.46 -32.63
C VAL A 186 -2.38 -12.77 -31.40
N LYS A 187 -3.52 -12.07 -31.55
CA LYS A 187 -4.26 -11.47 -30.42
C LYS A 187 -4.58 -12.51 -29.35
N ASN A 188 -5.20 -13.63 -29.74
CA ASN A 188 -5.67 -14.65 -28.81
C ASN A 188 -4.49 -15.37 -28.12
N SER A 189 -3.43 -15.68 -28.86
CA SER A 189 -2.23 -16.33 -28.33
C SER A 189 -1.44 -15.41 -27.39
N MET A 190 -1.37 -14.11 -27.68
CA MET A 190 -0.83 -13.09 -26.75
C MET A 190 -1.68 -13.02 -25.47
N GLY A 191 -3.02 -12.99 -25.59
CA GLY A 191 -3.92 -13.00 -24.43
C GLY A 191 -3.70 -14.21 -23.52
N ALA A 192 -3.60 -15.40 -24.11
CA ALA A 192 -3.25 -16.62 -23.37
C ALA A 192 -1.83 -16.55 -22.74
N ALA A 193 -0.88 -15.84 -23.36
CA ALA A 193 0.44 -15.61 -22.79
C ALA A 193 0.41 -14.67 -21.57
N LEU A 194 -0.36 -13.57 -21.61
CA LEU A 194 -0.54 -12.64 -20.48
C LEU A 194 -1.02 -13.41 -19.24
N GLU A 195 -2.09 -14.20 -19.41
CA GLU A 195 -2.69 -15.00 -18.35
C GLU A 195 -1.75 -16.06 -17.74
N ARG A 196 -0.97 -16.75 -18.57
CA ARG A 196 0.05 -17.71 -18.09
C ARG A 196 1.16 -17.00 -17.33
N GLY A 197 1.63 -15.86 -17.83
CA GLY A 197 2.68 -15.06 -17.20
C GLY A 197 2.27 -14.55 -15.81
N LEU A 198 1.03 -14.06 -15.65
CA LEU A 198 0.49 -13.64 -14.35
C LEU A 198 0.42 -14.80 -13.35
N LYS A 199 -0.09 -15.96 -13.79
CA LYS A 199 -0.31 -17.16 -12.96
C LYS A 199 0.95 -17.94 -12.61
N GLN A 200 2.07 -17.70 -13.29
CA GLN A 200 3.34 -18.36 -13.02
C GLN A 200 4.05 -17.73 -11.80
N LYS A 201 4.49 -18.56 -10.83
CA LYS A 201 5.19 -18.09 -9.62
C LYS A 201 6.64 -17.67 -9.88
N ASP A 202 7.37 -18.42 -10.71
CA ASP A 202 8.72 -18.06 -11.13
C ASP A 202 8.67 -17.35 -12.49
N LYS A 203 8.76 -16.01 -12.47
CA LYS A 203 8.73 -15.18 -13.68
C LYS A 203 9.94 -15.41 -14.59
N ALA A 204 11.09 -15.84 -14.07
CA ALA A 204 12.33 -15.98 -14.85
C ALA A 204 12.29 -17.17 -15.82
N ILE A 205 11.38 -18.13 -15.62
CA ILE A 205 11.16 -19.28 -16.49
C ILE A 205 10.03 -19.01 -17.51
N SER A 206 9.31 -17.88 -17.42
CA SER A 206 8.18 -17.60 -18.31
C SER A 206 8.61 -17.00 -19.64
N TYR A 207 7.93 -17.38 -20.73
CA TYR A 207 8.14 -16.79 -22.06
C TYR A 207 7.54 -15.38 -22.19
N LEU A 208 6.58 -15.02 -21.32
CA LEU A 208 6.07 -13.66 -21.16
C LEU A 208 6.03 -13.37 -19.65
N PRO A 209 7.02 -12.67 -19.08
CA PRO A 209 7.30 -12.72 -17.65
C PRO A 209 6.39 -11.86 -16.76
N MET A 210 5.58 -10.95 -17.32
CA MET A 210 4.53 -10.19 -16.60
C MET A 210 5.04 -9.61 -15.27
N LEU A 211 6.00 -8.70 -15.39
CA LEU A 211 6.85 -8.22 -14.31
C LEU A 211 6.10 -7.22 -13.40
N PRO A 212 5.99 -7.50 -12.10
CA PRO A 212 5.56 -6.52 -11.10
C PRO A 212 6.50 -5.31 -11.09
N THR A 213 5.93 -4.11 -11.22
CA THR A 213 6.69 -2.84 -11.15
C THR A 213 6.69 -2.22 -9.75
N TYR A 214 5.81 -2.70 -8.87
CA TYR A 214 5.56 -2.19 -7.51
C TYR A 214 4.98 -0.77 -7.42
N VAL A 215 4.60 -0.15 -8.56
CA VAL A 215 3.87 1.13 -8.55
C VAL A 215 2.37 0.85 -8.51
N SER A 216 1.69 1.32 -7.45
CA SER A 216 0.27 1.02 -7.19
C SER A 216 -0.71 2.17 -7.49
N ALA A 217 -0.22 3.33 -7.92
CA ALA A 217 -1.04 4.52 -8.18
C ALA A 217 -0.48 5.37 -9.33
N LEU A 218 -1.36 6.14 -9.99
CA LEU A 218 -0.97 7.30 -10.78
C LEU A 218 -0.63 8.49 -9.86
N PRO A 219 0.11 9.52 -10.33
CA PRO A 219 0.18 10.80 -9.63
C PRO A 219 -1.22 11.36 -9.34
N ASP A 220 -1.40 11.93 -8.16
CA ASP A 220 -2.64 12.60 -7.77
C ASP A 220 -2.60 14.12 -7.98
N GLY A 221 -1.42 14.72 -8.10
CA GLY A 221 -1.20 16.17 -8.21
C GLY A 221 -0.48 16.77 -7.00
N SER A 222 -0.18 15.98 -5.96
CA SER A 222 0.55 16.40 -4.74
C SER A 222 2.01 15.94 -4.68
N GLU A 223 2.57 15.48 -5.80
CA GLU A 223 3.97 15.08 -5.95
C GLU A 223 4.90 16.31 -5.85
N ARG A 224 5.80 16.33 -4.85
CA ARG A 224 6.71 17.47 -4.58
C ARG A 224 8.14 17.02 -4.33
N GLY A 225 9.11 17.87 -4.67
CA GLY A 225 10.51 17.75 -4.25
C GLY A 225 11.53 17.81 -5.40
N ASP A 226 12.80 17.80 -5.03
CA ASP A 226 13.93 17.77 -5.95
C ASP A 226 14.31 16.32 -6.27
N PHE A 227 14.40 15.97 -7.56
CA PHE A 227 14.69 14.62 -8.05
C PHE A 227 15.74 14.62 -9.16
N LEU A 228 16.89 13.97 -8.93
CA LEU A 228 17.93 13.82 -9.95
C LEU A 228 17.65 12.61 -10.87
N GLY A 229 16.89 12.83 -11.93
CA GLY A 229 16.59 11.83 -12.96
C GLY A 229 17.80 11.40 -13.81
N LEU A 230 17.94 10.10 -14.11
CA LEU A 230 18.83 9.57 -15.15
C LEU A 230 18.03 8.81 -16.23
N GLU A 231 18.67 8.58 -17.38
CA GLU A 231 18.21 7.73 -18.49
C GLU A 231 19.43 7.10 -19.18
N LEU A 232 19.47 5.77 -19.25
CA LEU A 232 20.52 5.01 -19.93
C LEU A 232 20.03 4.59 -21.33
N SER A 233 20.69 5.07 -22.40
CA SER A 233 20.41 4.67 -23.79
C SER A 233 21.69 4.24 -24.53
N PHE A 234 21.55 3.71 -25.75
CA PHE A 234 22.61 2.95 -26.45
C PHE A 234 24.01 3.59 -26.47
N ASN A 235 24.11 4.90 -26.66
CA ASN A 235 25.38 5.62 -26.73
C ASN A 235 25.50 6.80 -25.75
N GLN A 236 24.50 7.04 -24.89
CA GLN A 236 24.48 8.17 -23.98
C GLN A 236 23.70 7.91 -22.69
N VAL A 237 24.18 8.52 -21.60
CA VAL A 237 23.44 8.73 -20.36
C VAL A 237 22.90 10.16 -20.36
N LYS A 238 21.58 10.33 -20.29
CA LYS A 238 20.91 11.62 -20.08
C LYS A 238 20.63 11.79 -18.59
N VAL A 239 20.86 12.98 -18.05
CA VAL A 239 20.69 13.31 -16.63
C VAL A 239 19.95 14.64 -16.51
N LEU A 240 18.87 14.65 -15.72
CA LEU A 240 18.07 15.83 -15.39
C LEU A 240 18.06 16.03 -13.88
N LEU A 241 18.23 17.26 -13.40
CA LEU A 241 17.73 17.64 -12.09
C LEU A 241 16.34 18.23 -12.30
N LEU A 242 15.33 17.56 -11.76
CA LEU A 242 13.92 17.93 -11.81
C LEU A 242 13.49 18.48 -10.46
N GLN A 243 12.53 19.41 -10.47
CA GLN A 243 11.86 19.92 -9.28
C GLN A 243 10.35 19.88 -9.51
N LEU A 244 9.66 19.06 -8.72
CA LEU A 244 8.20 18.92 -8.75
C LEU A 244 7.59 19.93 -7.76
N THR A 245 6.67 20.76 -8.28
CA THR A 245 6.04 21.89 -7.56
C THR A 245 4.52 21.71 -7.51
N ASP A 246 3.77 22.73 -7.09
CA ASP A 246 2.30 22.67 -7.05
C ASP A 246 1.62 22.53 -8.42
N ASN A 247 2.35 22.80 -9.52
CA ASN A 247 1.93 22.37 -10.85
C ASN A 247 2.72 21.13 -11.29
N VAL A 248 2.07 19.96 -11.33
CA VAL A 248 2.67 18.70 -11.81
C VAL A 248 2.63 18.62 -13.35
N ASP A 249 1.82 19.47 -14.01
CA ASP A 249 1.80 19.62 -15.47
C ASP A 249 2.95 20.51 -16.00
N GLU A 250 3.66 21.25 -15.11
CA GLU A 250 4.85 22.06 -15.47
C GLU A 250 6.06 21.78 -14.54
N PRO A 251 6.64 20.57 -14.59
CA PRO A 251 7.77 20.18 -13.76
C PRO A 251 9.06 20.90 -14.18
N MET A 252 9.72 21.57 -13.24
CA MET A 252 10.90 22.39 -13.53
C MET A 252 12.14 21.53 -13.80
N VAL A 253 12.64 21.54 -15.04
CA VAL A 253 13.95 20.98 -15.40
C VAL A 253 15.05 21.97 -14.97
N VAL A 254 15.45 21.89 -13.70
CA VAL A 254 16.46 22.76 -13.08
C VAL A 254 17.81 22.70 -13.82
N LYS A 255 18.29 21.49 -14.17
CA LYS A 255 19.53 21.27 -14.94
C LYS A 255 19.40 20.05 -15.85
N LYS A 256 20.07 20.06 -17.02
CA LYS A 256 20.15 18.93 -17.97
C LYS A 256 21.61 18.72 -18.41
N LYS A 257 22.06 17.46 -18.50
CA LYS A 257 23.39 17.09 -19.03
C LYS A 257 23.34 15.72 -19.69
N ASN A 258 23.97 15.57 -20.85
CA ASN A 258 24.16 14.29 -21.52
C ASN A 258 25.64 13.89 -21.42
N PHE A 259 25.91 12.59 -21.32
CA PHE A 259 27.25 12.00 -21.26
C PHE A 259 27.34 10.84 -22.26
N SER A 260 28.25 10.91 -23.23
CA SER A 260 28.40 9.84 -24.23
C SER A 260 29.22 8.65 -23.68
N PHE A 261 28.85 7.43 -24.06
CA PHE A 261 29.66 6.24 -23.78
C PHE A 261 30.87 6.16 -24.74
N PRO A 262 32.10 5.97 -24.25
CA PRO A 262 33.22 5.50 -25.07
C PRO A 262 32.95 4.07 -25.57
N GLU A 263 33.30 3.75 -26.81
CA GLU A 263 33.05 2.42 -27.42
C GLU A 263 33.55 1.24 -26.56
N LYS A 264 34.65 1.44 -25.83
CA LYS A 264 35.23 0.42 -24.91
C LYS A 264 34.37 0.11 -23.68
N ILE A 265 33.38 0.93 -23.34
CA ILE A 265 32.44 0.66 -22.23
C ILE A 265 31.32 -0.28 -22.67
N LEU A 266 30.95 -0.31 -23.96
CA LEU A 266 29.95 -1.23 -24.49
C LEU A 266 30.37 -2.72 -24.41
N SER A 267 31.66 -2.99 -24.21
CA SER A 267 32.26 -4.31 -23.97
C SER A 267 32.88 -4.46 -22.57
N GLY A 268 32.56 -3.56 -21.64
CA GLY A 268 33.16 -3.50 -20.31
C GLY A 268 32.59 -4.52 -19.31
N ASN A 269 33.47 -5.11 -18.49
CA ASN A 269 33.08 -5.95 -17.35
C ASN A 269 32.54 -5.07 -16.20
N GLY A 270 31.27 -5.26 -15.82
CA GLY A 270 30.61 -4.54 -14.73
C GLY A 270 29.73 -5.50 -13.92
N GLN A 271 29.70 -5.35 -12.59
CA GLN A 271 29.13 -6.37 -11.70
C GLN A 271 27.89 -5.89 -10.95
N GLN A 272 26.76 -6.61 -11.10
CA GLN A 272 25.65 -6.78 -10.11
C GLN A 272 24.26 -6.11 -10.27
N CYS A 273 23.63 -5.99 -11.46
CA CYS A 273 22.20 -5.57 -11.59
C CYS A 273 21.18 -6.73 -11.50
N LYS A 274 19.93 -6.48 -11.07
CA LYS A 274 18.76 -7.43 -11.20
C LYS A 274 18.19 -7.44 -12.61
N LEU A 275 19.09 -7.47 -13.56
CA LEU A 275 18.78 -7.61 -14.97
C LEU A 275 18.36 -9.06 -15.19
N ILE A 276 17.12 -9.31 -15.61
CA ILE A 276 16.64 -10.68 -15.84
C ILE A 276 17.43 -11.32 -16.99
N ARG A 277 17.63 -10.57 -18.07
CA ARG A 277 18.39 -10.99 -19.25
C ARG A 277 18.68 -9.78 -20.15
N TRP A 278 19.89 -9.62 -20.70
CA TRP A 278 20.20 -8.68 -21.78
C TRP A 278 19.42 -8.97 -23.07
N THR A 279 18.97 -7.90 -23.72
CA THR A 279 18.25 -7.82 -25.00
C THR A 279 18.85 -6.66 -25.84
N LYS A 280 18.34 -6.37 -27.06
CA LYS A 280 19.03 -5.52 -28.08
C LYS A 280 20.53 -5.88 -28.18
N ASP A 281 21.40 -4.90 -28.41
CA ASP A 281 22.86 -5.09 -28.55
C ASP A 281 23.69 -4.76 -27.28
N PHE A 282 23.06 -4.41 -26.14
CA PHE A 282 23.77 -4.14 -24.88
C PHE A 282 24.29 -5.42 -24.21
N ARG A 283 25.60 -5.54 -23.91
CA ARG A 283 26.14 -6.70 -23.17
C ARG A 283 27.26 -6.32 -22.20
N TRP A 284 26.94 -6.06 -20.93
CA TRP A 284 27.96 -6.02 -19.85
C TRP A 284 28.06 -7.38 -19.14
N PRO A 285 29.21 -8.08 -19.21
CA PRO A 285 29.39 -9.38 -18.56
C PRO A 285 29.40 -9.25 -17.02
N GLY A 286 28.70 -10.16 -16.35
CA GLY A 286 28.58 -10.17 -14.89
C GLY A 286 27.39 -9.38 -14.33
N VAL A 287 26.62 -8.70 -15.19
CA VAL A 287 25.44 -7.94 -14.78
C VAL A 287 24.23 -8.83 -14.48
N GLU A 288 23.77 -9.67 -15.41
CA GLU A 288 22.54 -10.51 -15.30
C GLU A 288 22.37 -11.21 -13.94
N GLY A 289 21.21 -11.06 -13.30
CA GLY A 289 20.75 -11.87 -12.15
C GLY A 289 21.04 -11.40 -10.71
N LYS A 290 21.32 -10.12 -10.43
CA LYS A 290 21.66 -9.60 -9.08
C LYS A 290 20.75 -8.47 -8.57
N ASP A 291 21.19 -7.20 -8.48
CA ASP A 291 20.40 -6.11 -7.86
C ASP A 291 20.47 -4.72 -8.56
N VAL A 292 19.38 -4.26 -9.21
CA VAL A 292 19.18 -2.90 -9.82
C VAL A 292 19.86 -1.80 -9.01
N THR A 293 19.20 -1.54 -7.89
CA THR A 293 19.40 -0.39 -7.02
C THR A 293 20.71 -0.49 -6.25
N LYS A 294 21.06 -1.67 -5.69
CA LYS A 294 22.28 -1.82 -4.89
C LYS A 294 23.56 -1.64 -5.71
N LEU A 295 23.58 -1.98 -6.99
CA LEU A 295 24.77 -1.75 -7.82
C LEU A 295 25.05 -0.25 -7.94
N LEU A 296 24.08 0.51 -8.42
CA LEU A 296 24.23 1.95 -8.60
C LEU A 296 24.48 2.63 -7.25
N GLN A 297 23.78 2.23 -6.19
CA GLN A 297 24.03 2.75 -4.84
C GLN A 297 25.45 2.47 -4.36
N THR A 298 26.02 1.29 -4.65
CA THR A 298 27.41 0.97 -4.28
C THR A 298 28.39 1.84 -5.08
N ALA A 299 28.20 1.94 -6.40
CA ALA A 299 29.05 2.79 -7.24
C ALA A 299 28.97 4.28 -6.85
N ILE A 300 27.80 4.78 -6.46
CA ILE A 300 27.60 6.13 -5.94
C ILE A 300 28.30 6.29 -4.58
N ASN A 301 28.10 5.36 -3.63
CA ASN A 301 28.76 5.42 -2.32
C ASN A 301 30.30 5.36 -2.43
N GLU A 302 30.83 4.65 -3.43
CA GLU A 302 32.27 4.55 -3.70
C GLU A 302 32.86 5.81 -4.36
N ASN A 303 32.14 6.47 -5.29
CA ASN A 303 32.68 7.55 -6.11
C ASN A 303 32.19 8.96 -5.69
N CYS A 304 31.01 9.07 -5.10
CA CYS A 304 30.34 10.34 -4.75
C CYS A 304 30.41 10.66 -3.25
N LYS A 305 31.49 10.29 -2.55
CA LYS A 305 31.65 10.35 -1.07
C LYS A 305 31.34 11.69 -0.38
N ASN A 306 31.22 12.79 -1.13
CA ASN A 306 30.87 14.12 -0.62
C ASN A 306 29.37 14.45 -0.75
N TYR A 307 28.56 13.52 -1.26
CA TYR A 307 27.13 13.70 -1.52
C TYR A 307 26.35 12.48 -1.02
N GLN A 308 25.29 12.71 -0.24
CA GLN A 308 24.30 11.68 0.04
C GLN A 308 23.31 11.64 -1.13
N ILE A 309 23.26 10.49 -1.81
CA ILE A 309 22.51 10.29 -3.06
C ILE A 309 21.92 8.88 -2.98
N ASP A 310 20.66 8.79 -2.56
CA ASP A 310 19.96 7.52 -2.30
C ASP A 310 19.06 7.13 -3.48
N VAL A 311 19.31 5.98 -4.12
CA VAL A 311 18.58 5.50 -5.30
C VAL A 311 17.20 5.01 -4.86
N LEU A 312 16.15 5.81 -5.07
CA LEU A 312 14.82 5.54 -4.50
C LEU A 312 13.97 4.59 -5.36
N ALA A 313 14.01 4.72 -6.68
CA ALA A 313 13.25 3.89 -7.61
C ALA A 313 14.07 3.51 -8.85
N VAL A 314 13.60 2.48 -9.55
CA VAL A 314 14.04 2.09 -10.90
C VAL A 314 12.79 1.82 -11.73
N VAL A 315 12.59 2.58 -12.81
CA VAL A 315 11.34 2.55 -13.58
C VAL A 315 11.64 2.15 -15.04
N ASN A 316 10.80 1.28 -15.61
CA ASN A 316 10.80 0.93 -17.03
C ASN A 316 10.23 2.11 -17.85
N ASP A 317 10.72 2.35 -19.05
CA ASP A 317 10.36 3.52 -19.84
C ASP A 317 8.89 3.52 -20.27
N THR A 318 8.26 2.36 -20.50
CA THR A 318 6.81 2.29 -20.74
C THR A 318 5.99 2.86 -19.59
N LEU A 319 6.46 2.69 -18.35
CA LEU A 319 5.85 3.22 -17.14
C LEU A 319 6.30 4.67 -16.89
N GLY A 320 7.51 5.05 -17.29
CA GLY A 320 7.97 6.44 -17.29
C GLY A 320 7.14 7.33 -18.21
N ASP A 321 6.99 6.94 -19.49
CA ASP A 321 6.21 7.67 -20.51
C ASP A 321 4.70 7.64 -20.25
N LEU A 322 4.21 6.62 -19.50
CA LEU A 322 2.85 6.63 -18.94
C LEU A 322 2.73 7.68 -17.83
N MET A 323 3.65 7.65 -16.86
CA MET A 323 3.55 8.45 -15.64
C MET A 323 3.77 9.94 -15.89
N SER A 324 4.63 10.32 -16.84
CA SER A 324 4.77 11.72 -17.27
C SER A 324 3.45 12.28 -17.79
N CYS A 325 2.85 11.67 -18.82
CA CYS A 325 1.59 12.18 -19.40
C CYS A 325 0.32 11.85 -18.59
N SER A 326 0.43 11.20 -17.43
CA SER A 326 -0.72 10.91 -16.54
C SER A 326 -1.10 12.06 -15.60
N SER A 327 -0.26 13.11 -15.54
CA SER A 327 -0.62 14.42 -14.99
C SER A 327 -1.72 15.05 -15.85
N THR A 328 -1.39 15.29 -17.13
CA THR A 328 -2.24 15.98 -18.12
C THR A 328 -3.39 15.12 -18.67
N VAL A 329 -3.27 13.79 -18.67
CA VAL A 329 -4.32 12.88 -19.19
C VAL A 329 -4.71 11.79 -18.19
N ARG A 330 -5.78 12.05 -17.42
CA ARG A 330 -6.46 11.04 -16.61
C ARG A 330 -7.80 10.60 -17.24
N PRO A 331 -8.18 9.32 -17.19
CA PRO A 331 -7.43 8.17 -16.68
C PRO A 331 -6.73 7.41 -17.82
N CYS A 332 -5.41 7.55 -17.97
CA CYS A 332 -4.64 6.60 -18.79
C CYS A 332 -4.22 5.38 -17.95
N GLN A 333 -4.37 4.18 -18.53
CA GLN A 333 -4.14 2.90 -17.83
C GLN A 333 -3.19 1.96 -18.59
N ILE A 334 -2.75 2.34 -19.79
CA ILE A 334 -1.95 1.50 -20.70
C ILE A 334 -0.88 2.39 -21.36
N GLY A 335 0.39 2.04 -21.20
CA GLY A 335 1.54 2.75 -21.75
C GLY A 335 2.32 1.86 -22.72
N VAL A 336 2.46 2.28 -23.96
CA VAL A 336 3.05 1.49 -25.05
C VAL A 336 4.23 2.24 -25.67
N ILE A 337 5.37 1.57 -25.80
CA ILE A 337 6.54 2.06 -26.52
C ILE A 337 6.72 1.28 -27.82
N ILE A 338 6.94 2.03 -28.91
CA ILE A 338 7.32 1.53 -30.22
C ILE A 338 8.47 2.39 -30.74
N ASP A 339 9.67 2.12 -30.21
CA ASP A 339 10.93 2.77 -30.59
C ASP A 339 11.90 1.73 -31.18
N ALA A 340 13.21 1.77 -30.88
CA ALA A 340 14.18 0.76 -31.29
C ALA A 340 13.76 -0.67 -30.89
N GLY A 341 13.10 -0.78 -29.75
CA GLY A 341 12.36 -1.97 -29.31
C GLY A 341 10.88 -1.69 -29.10
N THR A 342 10.12 -2.64 -28.55
CA THR A 342 8.72 -2.41 -28.17
C THR A 342 8.33 -3.14 -26.89
N ASN A 343 7.56 -2.44 -26.06
CA ASN A 343 7.06 -2.96 -24.80
C ASN A 343 5.71 -2.29 -24.43
N CYS A 344 5.00 -2.88 -23.48
CA CYS A 344 3.72 -2.40 -22.97
C CYS A 344 3.62 -2.59 -21.46
N CYS A 345 3.06 -1.61 -20.76
CA CYS A 345 2.63 -1.73 -19.36
C CYS A 345 1.15 -1.38 -19.19
N TYR A 346 0.51 -1.96 -18.18
CA TYR A 346 -0.87 -1.67 -17.82
C TYR A 346 -1.14 -1.94 -16.33
N MET A 347 -2.23 -1.40 -15.79
CA MET A 347 -2.63 -1.62 -14.38
C MET A 347 -3.39 -2.94 -14.21
N GLU A 348 -3.01 -3.76 -13.21
CA GLU A 348 -3.54 -5.10 -12.95
C GLU A 348 -3.94 -5.31 -11.48
N ASP A 349 -4.90 -6.20 -11.21
CA ASP A 349 -5.30 -6.60 -9.85
C ASP A 349 -4.20 -7.38 -9.13
N THR A 350 -3.83 -6.99 -7.90
CA THR A 350 -2.73 -7.66 -7.16
C THR A 350 -3.04 -9.12 -6.83
N GLU A 351 -4.32 -9.50 -6.70
CA GLU A 351 -4.77 -10.88 -6.44
C GLU A 351 -4.49 -11.83 -7.61
N ARG A 352 -4.29 -11.32 -8.84
CA ARG A 352 -3.97 -12.12 -10.03
C ARG A 352 -2.48 -12.43 -10.18
N ILE A 353 -1.62 -11.69 -9.46
CA ILE A 353 -0.16 -11.77 -9.57
C ILE A 353 0.35 -12.94 -8.72
N ALA A 354 0.53 -14.11 -9.33
CA ALA A 354 1.00 -15.29 -8.60
C ALA A 354 2.39 -15.05 -7.98
N GLY A 355 2.47 -15.20 -6.66
CA GLY A 355 3.68 -14.95 -5.86
C GLY A 355 3.69 -13.61 -5.12
N ASN A 356 2.77 -12.68 -5.40
CA ASN A 356 2.65 -11.42 -4.64
C ASN A 356 1.95 -11.65 -3.29
N THR A 357 2.66 -12.24 -2.33
CA THR A 357 2.13 -12.53 -0.97
C THR A 357 2.46 -11.46 0.07
N GLN A 358 2.99 -10.29 -0.35
CA GLN A 358 3.48 -9.25 0.57
C GLN A 358 2.70 -7.93 0.50
N GLU A 359 1.84 -7.74 -0.51
CA GLU A 359 1.04 -6.53 -0.66
C GLU A 359 -0.46 -6.76 -0.41
N PRO A 360 -1.17 -5.76 0.12
CA PRO A 360 -2.61 -5.84 0.33
C PRO A 360 -3.40 -5.82 -1.00
N ARG A 361 -4.68 -6.18 -0.90
CA ARG A 361 -5.64 -6.25 -2.01
C ARG A 361 -5.80 -4.87 -2.67
N GLY A 362 -5.40 -4.73 -3.93
CA GLY A 362 -5.35 -3.46 -4.67
C GLY A 362 -4.96 -3.67 -6.13
N HIS A 363 -4.40 -2.63 -6.76
CA HIS A 363 -3.89 -2.69 -8.14
C HIS A 363 -2.38 -2.37 -8.19
N MET A 364 -1.69 -2.84 -9.23
CA MET A 364 -0.28 -2.55 -9.51
C MET A 364 -0.04 -2.48 -11.02
N TYR A 365 0.85 -1.61 -11.49
CA TYR A 365 1.32 -1.67 -12.87
C TYR A 365 2.15 -2.92 -13.13
N ILE A 366 1.78 -3.67 -14.17
CA ILE A 366 2.53 -4.78 -14.75
C ILE A 366 3.24 -4.29 -16.01
N ASN A 367 4.53 -4.57 -16.09
CA ASN A 367 5.30 -4.51 -17.32
C ASN A 367 5.20 -5.87 -18.03
N THR A 368 4.66 -5.90 -19.24
CA THR A 368 4.40 -7.17 -19.96
C THR A 368 5.66 -7.87 -20.44
N GLU A 369 6.69 -7.11 -20.84
CA GLU A 369 7.83 -7.59 -21.65
C GLU A 369 7.38 -8.29 -22.96
N TRP A 370 6.37 -7.73 -23.64
CA TRP A 370 5.75 -8.35 -24.81
C TRP A 370 6.68 -8.63 -25.98
N GLY A 371 7.86 -8.01 -26.01
CA GLY A 371 8.90 -8.30 -27.00
C GLY A 371 9.33 -9.77 -27.01
N SER A 372 9.27 -10.43 -25.85
CA SER A 372 9.56 -11.87 -25.68
C SER A 372 8.44 -12.82 -26.13
N PHE A 373 7.29 -12.31 -26.56
CA PHE A 373 6.23 -13.17 -27.10
C PHE A 373 6.70 -13.97 -28.34
N GLY A 374 6.22 -15.20 -28.47
CA GLY A 374 6.61 -16.14 -29.52
C GLY A 374 7.96 -16.83 -29.36
N ASN A 375 8.76 -16.53 -28.32
CA ASN A 375 10.06 -17.18 -28.03
C ASN A 375 9.96 -18.73 -27.89
N ASN A 376 8.79 -19.22 -27.49
CA ASN A 376 8.40 -20.63 -27.39
C ASN A 376 7.95 -21.27 -28.71
N GLY A 377 7.75 -20.48 -29.78
CA GLY A 377 7.21 -20.92 -31.06
C GLY A 377 5.79 -20.43 -31.38
N GLU A 378 5.10 -19.70 -30.48
CA GLU A 378 3.73 -19.19 -30.72
C GLU A 378 3.60 -18.14 -31.84
N LEU A 379 4.71 -17.76 -32.49
CA LEU A 379 4.75 -16.88 -33.67
C LEU A 379 5.41 -17.56 -34.90
N ASN A 380 5.54 -18.89 -34.89
CA ASN A 380 6.27 -19.60 -35.97
C ASN A 380 5.57 -19.52 -37.34
N GLU A 381 4.27 -19.20 -37.41
CA GLU A 381 3.52 -19.09 -38.68
C GLU A 381 3.61 -17.67 -39.29
N GLU A 382 3.94 -16.67 -38.49
CA GLU A 382 4.13 -15.26 -38.88
C GLU A 382 5.59 -14.89 -39.23
N LEU A 383 6.56 -15.77 -38.89
CA LEU A 383 7.98 -15.59 -39.20
C LEU A 383 8.28 -15.85 -40.69
N THR A 384 9.06 -14.96 -41.30
CA THR A 384 9.56 -15.09 -42.67
C THR A 384 11.02 -15.57 -42.71
N GLU A 385 11.54 -15.92 -43.90
CA GLU A 385 12.96 -16.22 -44.09
C GLU A 385 13.89 -15.08 -43.61
N PHE A 386 13.41 -13.84 -43.67
CA PHE A 386 14.18 -12.65 -43.27
C PHE A 386 14.19 -12.41 -41.77
N ASP A 387 13.11 -12.74 -41.06
CA ASP A 387 13.07 -12.63 -39.59
C ASP A 387 14.03 -13.64 -38.94
N LEU A 388 14.15 -14.84 -39.53
CA LEU A 388 15.14 -15.84 -39.13
C LEU A 388 16.58 -15.40 -39.43
N LEU A 389 16.81 -14.60 -40.49
CA LEU A 389 18.11 -14.00 -40.78
C LEU A 389 18.45 -12.86 -39.82
N VAL A 390 17.49 -11.98 -39.50
CA VAL A 390 17.64 -10.93 -38.46
C VAL A 390 17.91 -11.54 -37.09
N ASP A 391 17.16 -12.58 -36.70
CA ASP A 391 17.39 -13.28 -35.44
C ASP A 391 18.77 -13.95 -35.41
N LYS A 392 19.18 -14.61 -36.50
CA LYS A 392 20.53 -15.19 -36.64
C LYS A 392 21.64 -14.13 -36.57
N GLU A 393 21.41 -12.94 -37.12
CA GLU A 393 22.33 -11.81 -37.03
C GLU A 393 22.26 -11.06 -35.67
N SER A 394 21.24 -11.30 -34.84
CA SER A 394 21.09 -10.66 -33.53
C SER A 394 22.03 -11.21 -32.45
N MET A 395 22.27 -10.41 -31.41
CA MET A 395 23.06 -10.79 -30.22
C MET A 395 22.27 -11.65 -29.21
N ASP A 396 21.01 -11.99 -29.49
CA ASP A 396 20.09 -12.74 -28.62
C ASP A 396 19.23 -13.77 -29.38
N GLN A 397 19.88 -14.51 -30.29
CA GLN A 397 19.30 -15.59 -31.09
C GLN A 397 18.20 -16.41 -30.37
N GLY A 398 17.07 -16.58 -31.04
CA GLY A 398 15.88 -17.29 -30.61
C GLY A 398 14.96 -16.50 -29.67
N LYS A 399 15.26 -15.24 -29.33
CA LYS A 399 14.57 -14.46 -28.29
C LYS A 399 14.12 -13.09 -28.81
N CYS A 400 13.30 -12.39 -28.01
CA CYS A 400 12.66 -11.13 -28.37
C CYS A 400 12.00 -11.16 -29.76
N ARG A 401 11.35 -12.28 -30.10
CA ARG A 401 10.85 -12.52 -31.47
C ARG A 401 9.74 -11.57 -31.89
N PHE A 402 8.81 -11.24 -31.00
CA PHE A 402 7.78 -10.24 -31.29
C PHE A 402 8.40 -8.86 -31.51
N GLU A 403 9.38 -8.47 -30.68
CA GLU A 403 10.12 -7.21 -30.86
C GLU A 403 10.87 -7.17 -32.20
N LYS A 404 11.53 -8.27 -32.59
CA LYS A 404 12.27 -8.37 -33.86
C LYS A 404 11.39 -8.19 -35.11
N MET A 405 10.09 -8.44 -35.01
CA MET A 405 9.16 -8.19 -36.11
C MET A 405 8.53 -6.78 -36.10
N THR A 406 8.73 -5.99 -35.04
CA THR A 406 7.94 -4.77 -34.76
C THR A 406 8.79 -3.52 -34.45
N GLY A 407 9.84 -3.64 -33.63
CA GLY A 407 10.69 -2.53 -33.19
C GLY A 407 11.49 -1.88 -34.32
N SER A 408 11.67 -0.56 -34.24
CA SER A 408 12.25 0.28 -35.31
C SER A 408 13.68 -0.10 -35.69
N TYR A 409 14.46 -0.70 -34.78
CA TYR A 409 15.80 -1.19 -35.09
C TYR A 409 15.72 -2.39 -36.04
N TYR A 410 14.97 -3.41 -35.65
CA TYR A 410 14.85 -4.65 -36.41
C TYR A 410 14.06 -4.47 -37.70
N VAL A 411 13.02 -3.62 -37.74
CA VAL A 411 12.30 -3.26 -38.99
C VAL A 411 13.25 -2.73 -40.07
N ARG A 412 14.22 -1.88 -39.70
CA ARG A 412 15.25 -1.38 -40.62
C ARG A 412 16.22 -2.47 -41.06
N GLU A 413 16.61 -3.34 -40.14
CA GLU A 413 17.55 -4.43 -40.39
C GLU A 413 16.92 -5.53 -41.26
N THR A 414 15.62 -5.84 -41.08
CA THR A 414 14.82 -6.69 -41.97
C THR A 414 14.81 -6.14 -43.39
N VAL A 415 14.56 -4.84 -43.58
CA VAL A 415 14.66 -4.20 -44.90
C VAL A 415 16.09 -4.31 -45.46
N ARG A 416 17.13 -4.02 -44.67
CA ARG A 416 18.53 -4.18 -45.12
C ARG A 416 18.82 -5.59 -45.62
N ILE A 417 18.40 -6.61 -44.88
CA ILE A 417 18.61 -8.03 -45.22
C ILE A 417 17.78 -8.45 -46.44
N ILE A 418 16.53 -7.99 -46.60
CA ILE A 418 15.74 -8.21 -47.82
C ILE A 418 16.46 -7.63 -49.04
N LEU A 419 16.90 -6.37 -48.96
CA LEU A 419 17.60 -5.71 -50.07
C LEU A 419 18.93 -6.41 -50.41
N ALA A 420 19.69 -6.85 -49.40
CA ALA A 420 20.92 -7.61 -49.61
C ALA A 420 20.64 -9.00 -50.23
N ASN A 421 19.62 -9.72 -49.78
CA ASN A 421 19.28 -11.05 -50.30
C ASN A 421 18.78 -10.98 -51.75
N LEU A 422 17.82 -10.09 -52.04
CA LEU A 422 17.32 -9.84 -53.39
C LEU A 422 18.45 -9.40 -54.34
N SER A 423 19.35 -8.52 -53.87
CA SER A 423 20.52 -8.12 -54.65
C SER A 423 21.48 -9.28 -54.90
N GLY A 424 21.78 -10.11 -53.90
CA GLY A 424 22.64 -11.28 -54.06
C GLY A 424 22.10 -12.33 -55.05
N ASN A 425 20.78 -12.43 -55.20
CA ASN A 425 20.12 -13.30 -56.18
C ASN A 425 19.93 -12.64 -57.57
N ALA A 426 20.42 -11.41 -57.76
CA ALA A 426 20.15 -10.54 -58.92
C ALA A 426 18.66 -10.22 -59.17
N GLU A 427 17.80 -10.35 -58.16
CA GLU A 427 16.39 -9.92 -58.17
C GLU A 427 16.24 -8.39 -58.01
N LEU A 428 17.27 -7.70 -57.50
CA LEU A 428 17.37 -6.23 -57.44
C LEU A 428 18.76 -5.72 -57.84
N PHE A 429 18.83 -4.45 -58.27
CA PHE A 429 20.05 -3.69 -58.54
C PHE A 429 21.02 -4.38 -59.54
N ASN A 430 20.49 -5.21 -60.45
CA ASN A 430 21.27 -6.03 -61.39
C ASN A 430 22.37 -6.91 -60.74
N GLY A 431 22.19 -7.35 -59.49
CA GLY A 431 23.17 -8.16 -58.77
C GLY A 431 24.20 -7.38 -57.93
N VAL A 432 24.13 -6.04 -57.90
CA VAL A 432 25.18 -5.20 -57.30
C VAL A 432 25.04 -5.09 -55.78
N LEU A 433 25.71 -6.00 -55.06
CA LEU A 433 25.95 -5.89 -53.62
C LEU A 433 27.05 -4.86 -53.31
N THR A 434 26.76 -3.91 -52.40
CA THR A 434 27.76 -2.95 -51.89
C THR A 434 28.22 -3.32 -50.47
N PRO A 435 29.47 -3.02 -50.09
CA PRO A 435 29.92 -3.19 -48.70
C PRO A 435 29.05 -2.42 -47.70
N THR A 436 28.54 -1.24 -48.07
CA THR A 436 27.68 -0.42 -47.21
C THR A 436 26.34 -1.08 -46.90
N LEU A 437 25.73 -1.79 -47.85
CA LEU A 437 24.48 -2.54 -47.66
C LEU A 437 24.66 -3.76 -46.73
N LEU A 438 25.88 -4.31 -46.64
CA LEU A 438 26.22 -5.44 -45.78
C LEU A 438 26.54 -5.05 -44.33
N ILE A 439 26.71 -3.76 -44.03
CA ILE A 439 26.99 -3.29 -42.66
C ILE A 439 25.67 -2.99 -41.93
N LYS A 440 25.48 -3.64 -40.78
CA LYS A 440 24.32 -3.47 -39.88
C LYS A 440 24.10 -2.02 -39.48
N GLY A 441 22.84 -1.63 -39.28
CA GLY A 441 22.48 -0.31 -38.76
C GLY A 441 22.82 0.88 -39.66
N LYS A 442 23.25 0.66 -40.92
CA LYS A 442 23.46 1.74 -41.91
C LYS A 442 22.16 2.35 -42.44
N LEU A 443 21.04 1.64 -42.32
CA LEU A 443 19.71 2.21 -42.56
C LEU A 443 19.26 3.02 -41.33
N THR A 444 18.90 4.28 -41.55
CA THR A 444 18.28 5.13 -40.51
C THR A 444 16.76 4.95 -40.52
N LEU A 445 16.06 5.44 -39.48
CA LEU A 445 14.59 5.43 -39.48
C LEU A 445 14.04 6.40 -40.53
N GLN A 446 14.66 7.57 -40.66
CA GLN A 446 14.33 8.55 -41.69
C GLN A 446 14.39 7.96 -43.11
N ASP A 447 15.32 7.03 -43.38
CA ASP A 447 15.41 6.37 -44.69
C ASP A 447 14.19 5.53 -45.03
N ILE A 448 13.62 4.79 -44.06
CA ILE A 448 12.39 4.02 -44.28
C ILE A 448 11.18 4.95 -44.42
N VAL A 449 11.11 5.97 -43.58
CA VAL A 449 10.00 6.94 -43.49
C VAL A 449 9.91 7.85 -44.73
N GLU A 450 11.05 8.26 -45.31
CA GLU A 450 11.07 9.09 -46.51
C GLU A 450 10.86 8.32 -47.82
N VAL A 451 11.11 7.01 -47.82
CA VAL A 451 10.89 6.12 -48.98
C VAL A 451 9.39 6.00 -49.30
N THR A 452 8.53 6.00 -48.29
CA THR A 452 7.08 5.73 -48.40
C THR A 452 6.20 6.98 -48.57
N ASP A 453 6.77 8.15 -48.84
CA ASP A 453 6.03 9.38 -49.18
C ASP A 453 5.57 9.35 -50.67
N ASP A 454 4.27 9.50 -50.95
CA ASP A 454 3.74 9.46 -52.34
C ASP A 454 4.21 10.60 -53.26
N LYS A 455 4.65 11.74 -52.72
CA LYS A 455 4.97 12.96 -53.47
C LYS A 455 6.46 13.05 -53.80
N VAL A 456 7.34 12.62 -52.89
CA VAL A 456 8.79 12.70 -53.04
C VAL A 456 9.52 11.36 -52.88
N GLY A 457 8.82 10.29 -52.48
CA GLY A 457 9.40 9.00 -52.11
C GLY A 457 10.28 8.37 -53.19
N LEU A 458 9.95 8.48 -54.48
CA LEU A 458 10.82 7.94 -55.54
C LEU A 458 12.19 8.65 -55.59
N ALA A 459 12.20 9.98 -55.40
CA ALA A 459 13.44 10.76 -55.37
C ALA A 459 14.22 10.56 -54.07
N LYS A 460 13.52 10.47 -52.94
CA LYS A 460 14.09 10.13 -51.62
C LYS A 460 14.73 8.73 -51.63
N THR A 461 14.01 7.72 -52.13
CA THR A 461 14.48 6.35 -52.32
C THR A 461 15.76 6.31 -53.17
N LYS A 462 15.78 7.03 -54.29
CA LYS A 462 16.96 7.09 -55.17
C LYS A 462 18.16 7.74 -54.49
N SER A 463 17.95 8.79 -53.69
CA SER A 463 18.98 9.42 -52.86
C SER A 463 19.50 8.48 -51.77
N PHE A 464 18.61 7.83 -51.02
CA PHE A 464 18.92 6.82 -50.01
C PHE A 464 19.78 5.68 -50.58
N LEU A 465 19.34 5.05 -51.67
CA LEU A 465 20.08 3.96 -52.33
C LEU A 465 21.46 4.44 -52.84
N SER A 466 21.55 5.67 -53.35
CA SER A 466 22.82 6.29 -53.75
C SER A 466 23.79 6.45 -52.56
N ARG A 467 23.30 6.77 -51.34
CA ARG A 467 24.13 6.81 -50.12
C ARG A 467 24.63 5.43 -49.68
N LEU A 468 23.93 4.35 -50.06
CA LEU A 468 24.41 2.96 -49.91
C LEU A 468 25.39 2.54 -51.03
N GLY A 469 25.68 3.42 -51.99
CA GLY A 469 26.54 3.14 -53.15
C GLY A 469 25.82 2.39 -54.29
N LEU A 470 24.50 2.27 -54.24
CA LEU A 470 23.70 1.53 -55.23
C LEU A 470 23.24 2.47 -56.36
N VAL A 471 23.41 2.03 -57.61
CA VAL A 471 22.89 2.74 -58.79
C VAL A 471 21.53 2.16 -59.17
N ALA A 472 20.49 2.59 -58.44
CA ALA A 472 19.13 2.08 -58.61
C ALA A 472 18.39 2.68 -59.82
N SER A 473 17.71 1.83 -60.58
CA SER A 473 16.73 2.27 -61.58
C SER A 473 15.45 2.79 -60.90
N ASN A 474 14.56 3.43 -61.66
CA ASN A 474 13.26 3.85 -61.13
C ASN A 474 12.39 2.63 -60.76
N GLN A 475 12.58 1.48 -61.43
CA GLN A 475 11.90 0.22 -61.14
C GLN A 475 12.41 -0.39 -59.83
N ASP A 476 13.74 -0.39 -59.60
CA ASP A 476 14.32 -0.80 -58.31
C ASP A 476 13.79 0.07 -57.17
N CYS A 477 13.74 1.40 -57.37
CA CYS A 477 13.21 2.32 -56.37
C CYS A 477 11.75 1.98 -56.02
N PHE A 478 10.90 1.71 -57.03
CA PHE A 478 9.52 1.30 -56.80
C PHE A 478 9.42 -0.04 -56.03
N HIS A 479 10.24 -1.04 -56.35
CA HIS A 479 10.28 -2.30 -55.59
C HIS A 479 10.72 -2.08 -54.14
N VAL A 480 11.71 -1.21 -53.89
CA VAL A 480 12.17 -0.83 -52.55
C VAL A 480 11.05 -0.16 -51.75
N GLN A 481 10.22 0.68 -52.39
CA GLN A 481 9.07 1.31 -51.73
C GLN A 481 8.05 0.27 -51.24
N GLU A 482 7.62 -0.66 -52.10
CA GLU A 482 6.61 -1.67 -51.71
C GLU A 482 7.20 -2.71 -50.71
N ILE A 483 8.51 -2.98 -50.74
CA ILE A 483 9.22 -3.76 -49.69
C ILE A 483 9.15 -3.05 -48.34
N CYS A 484 9.50 -1.76 -48.28
CA CYS A 484 9.41 -0.96 -47.06
C CYS A 484 7.97 -0.92 -46.53
N GLU A 485 6.99 -0.64 -47.40
CA GLU A 485 5.56 -0.63 -47.05
C GLU A 485 5.10 -1.98 -46.46
N ALA A 486 5.52 -3.11 -47.03
CA ALA A 486 5.16 -4.45 -46.56
C ALA A 486 5.68 -4.75 -45.14
N VAL A 487 7.00 -4.61 -44.91
CA VAL A 487 7.63 -4.87 -43.60
C VAL A 487 7.05 -3.96 -42.52
N TYR A 488 6.86 -2.69 -42.86
CA TYR A 488 6.42 -1.65 -41.95
C TYR A 488 4.92 -1.76 -41.60
N THR A 489 4.08 -2.08 -42.59
CA THR A 489 2.65 -2.41 -42.38
C THR A 489 2.48 -3.63 -41.49
N ARG A 490 3.35 -4.64 -41.61
CA ARG A 490 3.34 -5.81 -40.71
C ARG A 490 3.62 -5.42 -39.27
N SER A 491 4.64 -4.58 -39.02
CA SER A 491 4.94 -4.06 -37.67
C SER A 491 3.71 -3.38 -37.06
N ALA A 492 3.08 -2.45 -37.77
CA ALA A 492 1.88 -1.73 -37.29
C ALA A 492 0.73 -2.69 -36.92
N LYS A 493 0.47 -3.69 -37.78
CA LYS A 493 -0.58 -4.69 -37.58
C LYS A 493 -0.29 -5.63 -36.41
N LEU A 494 0.97 -6.06 -36.21
CA LEU A 494 1.39 -6.88 -35.08
C LEU A 494 1.30 -6.12 -33.75
N CYS A 495 1.75 -4.86 -33.70
CA CYS A 495 1.57 -3.98 -32.53
C CYS A 495 0.09 -3.77 -32.19
N ALA A 496 -0.77 -3.58 -33.20
CA ALA A 496 -2.23 -3.53 -33.00
C ALA A 496 -2.79 -4.83 -32.42
N ALA A 497 -2.32 -6.01 -32.86
CA ALA A 497 -2.74 -7.30 -32.31
C ALA A 497 -2.28 -7.52 -30.86
N GLY A 498 -1.05 -7.10 -30.50
CA GLY A 498 -0.56 -7.12 -29.13
C GLY A 498 -1.37 -6.20 -28.20
N LEU A 499 -1.62 -4.96 -28.63
CA LEU A 499 -2.44 -4.00 -27.87
C LEU A 499 -3.91 -4.45 -27.77
N ALA A 500 -4.47 -5.03 -28.83
CA ALA A 500 -5.80 -5.63 -28.81
C ALA A 500 -5.93 -6.76 -27.76
N ALA A 501 -4.88 -7.54 -27.53
CA ALA A 501 -4.87 -8.58 -26.50
C ALA A 501 -4.93 -7.98 -25.09
N VAL A 502 -4.09 -6.98 -24.80
CA VAL A 502 -4.07 -6.24 -23.53
C VAL A 502 -5.41 -5.53 -23.28
N LEU A 503 -5.98 -4.90 -24.30
CA LEU A 503 -7.28 -4.21 -24.21
C LEU A 503 -8.44 -5.16 -23.85
N THR A 504 -8.49 -6.35 -24.45
CA THR A 504 -9.47 -7.39 -24.14
C THR A 504 -9.25 -7.96 -22.73
N HIS A 505 -8.02 -8.37 -22.39
CA HIS A 505 -7.64 -8.90 -21.07
C HIS A 505 -8.11 -7.99 -19.92
N ILE A 506 -7.83 -6.69 -20.00
CA ILE A 506 -8.24 -5.71 -18.97
C ILE A 506 -9.77 -5.61 -18.85
N HIS A 507 -10.52 -5.74 -19.95
CA HIS A 507 -11.98 -5.61 -19.93
C HIS A 507 -12.69 -6.84 -19.36
N GLU A 508 -12.24 -8.04 -19.74
CA GLU A 508 -12.77 -9.32 -19.23
C GLU A 508 -12.62 -9.47 -17.70
N HIS A 509 -11.81 -8.62 -17.06
CA HIS A 509 -11.40 -8.79 -15.67
C HIS A 509 -11.69 -7.58 -14.76
N GLN A 510 -11.53 -6.34 -15.24
CA GLN A 510 -11.69 -5.14 -14.39
C GLN A 510 -13.05 -4.42 -14.55
N GLN A 511 -13.95 -4.91 -15.42
CA GLN A 511 -15.31 -4.37 -15.64
C GLN A 511 -15.37 -2.86 -15.95
N LEU A 512 -14.30 -2.31 -16.52
CA LEU A 512 -14.13 -0.88 -16.79
C LEU A 512 -15.03 -0.39 -17.94
N PRO A 513 -15.43 0.90 -17.93
CA PRO A 513 -16.28 1.50 -18.96
C PRO A 513 -15.67 1.48 -20.37
N GLU A 514 -16.52 1.64 -21.38
CA GLU A 514 -16.27 1.40 -22.82
C GLU A 514 -15.10 2.18 -23.46
N ARG A 515 -14.57 3.21 -22.78
CA ARG A 515 -13.53 4.09 -23.31
C ARG A 515 -12.19 3.92 -22.58
N LYS A 516 -11.17 3.47 -23.31
CA LYS A 516 -9.80 3.29 -22.82
C LYS A 516 -8.83 4.25 -23.50
N ILE A 517 -7.98 4.88 -22.71
CA ILE A 517 -6.91 5.78 -23.18
C ILE A 517 -5.58 5.02 -23.13
N CYS A 518 -4.89 4.94 -24.27
CA CYS A 518 -3.56 4.35 -24.38
C CYS A 518 -2.55 5.45 -24.75
N LEU A 519 -1.48 5.58 -23.96
CA LEU A 519 -0.36 6.44 -24.30
C LEU A 519 0.61 5.67 -25.22
N MET A 520 1.02 6.32 -26.30
CA MET A 520 1.89 5.79 -27.35
C MET A 520 3.17 6.64 -27.40
N SER A 521 4.33 5.99 -27.29
CA SER A 521 5.64 6.65 -27.36
C SER A 521 6.60 5.91 -28.30
N GLY A 522 7.74 6.54 -28.59
CA GLY A 522 8.78 6.07 -29.51
C GLY A 522 8.72 6.68 -30.92
N ASP A 523 9.88 6.75 -31.57
CA ASP A 523 10.03 7.49 -32.84
C ASP A 523 9.23 6.84 -33.99
N LEU A 524 9.01 5.51 -33.95
CA LEU A 524 8.30 4.81 -35.03
C LEU A 524 6.84 5.27 -35.16
N TYR A 525 6.18 5.52 -34.04
CA TYR A 525 4.81 6.00 -33.98
C TYR A 525 4.71 7.50 -34.31
N LYS A 526 5.68 8.31 -33.84
CA LYS A 526 5.67 9.78 -34.01
C LYS A 526 6.08 10.24 -35.40
N SER A 527 7.12 9.66 -35.98
CA SER A 527 7.75 10.18 -37.20
C SER A 527 6.95 9.92 -38.48
N TYR A 528 5.90 9.09 -38.46
CA TYR A 528 5.19 8.69 -39.67
C TYR A 528 3.68 8.46 -39.47
N PRO A 529 2.82 9.39 -39.93
CA PRO A 529 1.38 9.34 -39.69
C PRO A 529 0.69 8.04 -40.09
N LEU A 530 1.07 7.43 -41.23
CA LEU A 530 0.44 6.20 -41.73
C LEU A 530 0.67 4.99 -40.79
N TYR A 531 1.72 4.97 -39.96
CA TYR A 531 1.85 3.94 -38.91
C TYR A 531 0.69 4.03 -37.92
N SER A 532 0.41 5.26 -37.46
CA SER A 532 -0.70 5.52 -36.53
C SER A 532 -2.06 5.22 -37.16
N GLU A 533 -2.25 5.52 -38.45
CA GLU A 533 -3.49 5.21 -39.19
C GLU A 533 -3.70 3.70 -39.32
N ILE A 534 -2.68 2.94 -39.76
CA ILE A 534 -2.75 1.48 -39.88
C ILE A 534 -3.00 0.83 -38.51
N LEU A 535 -2.30 1.28 -37.46
CA LEU A 535 -2.44 0.75 -36.11
C LEU A 535 -3.85 1.06 -35.55
N GLN A 536 -4.35 2.29 -35.70
CA GLN A 536 -5.70 2.66 -35.27
C GLN A 536 -6.82 1.90 -36.01
N GLN A 537 -6.70 1.72 -37.33
CA GLN A 537 -7.71 0.96 -38.08
C GLN A 537 -7.62 -0.55 -37.75
N THR A 538 -6.43 -1.11 -37.65
CA THR A 538 -6.27 -2.54 -37.30
C THR A 538 -6.83 -2.83 -35.90
N LEU A 539 -6.68 -1.91 -34.94
CA LEU A 539 -7.39 -1.98 -33.65
C LEU A 539 -8.91 -2.03 -33.85
N LYS A 540 -9.50 -1.11 -34.62
CA LYS A 540 -10.96 -1.08 -34.88
C LYS A 540 -11.50 -2.37 -35.54
N GLU A 541 -10.65 -3.19 -36.14
CA GLU A 541 -11.02 -4.49 -36.74
C GLU A 541 -10.80 -5.70 -35.82
N LEU A 542 -9.89 -5.59 -34.84
CA LEU A 542 -9.55 -6.64 -33.86
C LEU A 542 -10.27 -6.48 -32.51
N VAL A 543 -10.69 -5.25 -32.21
CA VAL A 543 -11.35 -4.79 -30.97
C VAL A 543 -12.42 -3.71 -31.32
N PRO A 544 -13.37 -3.98 -32.24
CA PRO A 544 -14.44 -3.03 -32.63
C PRO A 544 -15.36 -2.58 -31.48
N GLU A 545 -15.46 -3.39 -30.42
CA GLU A 545 -16.30 -3.16 -29.25
C GLU A 545 -15.68 -2.19 -28.22
N TYR A 546 -14.52 -1.58 -28.52
CA TYR A 546 -13.79 -0.69 -27.61
C TYR A 546 -13.57 0.71 -28.18
N SER A 547 -13.87 1.75 -27.40
CA SER A 547 -13.52 3.13 -27.73
C SER A 547 -12.07 3.43 -27.31
N VAL A 548 -11.11 3.09 -28.18
CA VAL A 548 -9.68 3.33 -27.94
C VAL A 548 -9.29 4.75 -28.37
N THR A 549 -8.72 5.54 -27.46
CA THR A 549 -8.07 6.82 -27.76
C THR A 549 -6.56 6.66 -27.64
N LEU A 550 -5.81 6.86 -28.72
CA LEU A 550 -4.34 6.87 -28.71
C LEU A 550 -3.82 8.31 -28.59
N ILE A 551 -2.83 8.52 -27.73
CA ILE A 551 -2.24 9.85 -27.48
C ILE A 551 -0.71 9.74 -27.55
N PRO A 552 -0.01 10.61 -28.31
CA PRO A 552 1.45 10.65 -28.31
C PRO A 552 1.97 11.20 -26.96
N SER A 553 2.92 10.50 -26.33
CA SER A 553 3.64 11.00 -25.15
C SER A 553 4.87 11.80 -25.60
N ASP A 554 4.89 13.11 -25.40
CA ASP A 554 6.04 13.99 -25.72
C ASP A 554 6.97 14.26 -24.52
N GLU A 555 6.56 13.87 -23.31
CA GLU A 555 7.30 14.09 -22.07
C GLU A 555 8.13 12.86 -21.70
N GLY A 556 9.39 12.85 -22.12
CA GLY A 556 10.23 11.65 -22.01
C GLY A 556 10.51 11.16 -20.58
N SER A 557 10.06 9.93 -20.33
CA SER A 557 10.56 8.90 -19.42
C SER A 557 10.98 9.38 -18.02
N ILE A 558 12.14 10.02 -17.92
CA ILE A 558 12.82 10.54 -16.71
C ILE A 558 11.85 11.29 -15.80
N LEU A 559 10.95 12.10 -16.37
CA LEU A 559 9.94 12.82 -15.62
C LEU A 559 9.00 11.85 -14.88
N GLY A 560 8.47 10.86 -15.56
CA GLY A 560 7.62 9.82 -14.97
C GLY A 560 8.32 9.05 -13.85
N ALA A 561 9.64 8.85 -13.91
CA ALA A 561 10.38 8.24 -12.80
C ALA A 561 10.57 9.16 -11.59
N ALA A 562 10.73 10.48 -11.80
CA ALA A 562 10.69 11.43 -10.70
C ALA A 562 9.29 11.46 -10.05
N ILE A 563 8.23 11.41 -10.86
CA ILE A 563 6.83 11.32 -10.41
C ILE A 563 6.62 10.02 -9.60
N VAL A 564 6.97 8.85 -10.13
CA VAL A 564 6.89 7.56 -9.40
C VAL A 564 7.67 7.63 -8.09
N THR A 565 8.86 8.24 -8.10
CA THR A 565 9.68 8.40 -6.89
C THR A 565 9.02 9.31 -5.85
N ALA A 566 8.33 10.37 -6.29
CA ALA A 566 7.57 11.24 -5.41
C ALA A 566 6.32 10.54 -4.84
N VAL A 567 5.60 9.77 -5.66
CA VAL A 567 4.45 8.95 -5.23
C VAL A 567 4.90 7.90 -4.19
N GLU A 568 5.96 7.14 -4.45
CA GLU A 568 6.46 6.13 -3.51
C GLU A 568 7.03 6.75 -2.23
N ALA A 569 7.73 7.90 -2.32
CA ALA A 569 8.17 8.63 -1.13
C ALA A 569 6.98 9.15 -0.29
N LYS A 570 5.93 9.67 -0.93
CA LYS A 570 4.68 10.06 -0.28
C LYS A 570 4.02 8.86 0.41
N LEU A 571 3.83 7.76 -0.31
CA LEU A 571 3.20 6.53 0.21
C LEU A 571 4.00 5.93 1.38
N ARG A 572 5.34 5.93 1.31
CA ARG A 572 6.18 5.50 2.43
C ARG A 572 5.98 6.40 3.65
N ASN A 573 6.02 7.72 3.48
CA ASN A 573 5.81 8.66 4.58
C ASN A 573 4.40 8.54 5.21
N HIS A 574 3.36 8.23 4.42
CA HIS A 574 2.02 7.94 4.94
C HIS A 574 1.99 6.64 5.77
N ARG A 575 2.60 5.55 5.26
CA ARG A 575 2.71 4.26 5.97
C ARG A 575 3.53 4.39 7.27
N GLU A 576 4.65 5.11 7.23
CA GLU A 576 5.51 5.38 8.40
C GLU A 576 4.78 6.25 9.44
N GLY A 577 4.07 7.30 9.00
CA GLY A 577 3.28 8.17 9.88
C GLY A 577 2.11 7.43 10.54
N LEU A 578 1.37 6.61 9.78
CA LEU A 578 0.30 5.76 10.31
C LEU A 578 0.84 4.75 11.33
N ALA A 579 1.95 4.09 11.01
CA ALA A 579 2.60 3.15 11.91
C ALA A 579 3.07 3.83 13.20
N GLN A 580 3.60 5.06 13.14
CA GLN A 580 3.98 5.84 14.31
C GLN A 580 2.79 6.19 15.20
N VAL A 581 1.67 6.63 14.61
CA VAL A 581 0.43 6.99 15.33
C VAL A 581 -0.22 5.76 15.98
N LEU A 582 -0.20 4.61 15.30
CA LEU A 582 -0.80 3.37 15.83
C LEU A 582 0.12 2.57 16.76
N ALA A 583 1.43 2.86 16.82
CA ALA A 583 2.37 2.10 17.65
C ALA A 583 2.04 2.10 19.16
N PRO A 584 1.68 3.24 19.80
CA PRO A 584 1.31 3.26 21.22
C PRO A 584 0.08 2.42 21.59
N LEU A 585 -0.77 2.09 20.61
CA LEU A 585 -1.97 1.27 20.80
C LEU A 585 -1.68 -0.25 20.70
N LYS A 586 -0.48 -0.66 20.30
CA LYS A 586 -0.12 -2.07 20.01
C LYS A 586 0.63 -2.69 21.19
N LEU A 587 -0.09 -3.46 22.02
CA LEU A 587 0.46 -4.15 23.20
C LEU A 587 1.26 -5.41 22.81
N SER A 588 2.41 -5.62 23.44
CA SER A 588 3.18 -6.87 23.33
C SER A 588 2.68 -7.94 24.31
N ILE A 589 3.09 -9.20 24.12
CA ILE A 589 2.78 -10.27 25.08
C ILE A 589 3.31 -9.98 26.49
N VAL A 590 4.48 -9.34 26.60
CA VAL A 590 5.09 -8.96 27.88
C VAL A 590 4.24 -7.89 28.59
N ASP A 591 3.58 -7.03 27.84
CA ASP A 591 2.68 -6.02 28.40
C ASP A 591 1.37 -6.63 28.91
N LEU A 592 0.84 -7.63 28.20
CA LEU A 592 -0.32 -8.39 28.65
C LEU A 592 -0.03 -9.25 29.89
N GLU A 593 1.15 -9.87 29.98
CA GLU A 593 1.59 -10.58 31.18
C GLU A 593 1.70 -9.65 32.39
N ARG A 594 2.25 -8.45 32.20
CA ARG A 594 2.30 -7.40 33.23
C ARG A 594 0.91 -6.94 33.66
N LEU A 595 0.01 -6.64 32.71
CA LEU A 595 -1.38 -6.28 32.96
C LEU A 595 -2.10 -7.37 33.77
N ARG A 596 -2.01 -8.63 33.33
CA ARG A 596 -2.57 -9.80 34.05
C ARG A 596 -2.04 -9.86 35.48
N ASN A 597 -0.74 -9.70 35.67
CA ASN A 597 -0.10 -9.77 36.99
C ASN A 597 -0.52 -8.59 37.90
N GLY A 598 -0.67 -7.38 37.36
CA GLY A 598 -1.16 -6.21 38.08
C GLY A 598 -2.60 -6.36 38.55
N ILE A 599 -3.49 -6.83 37.66
CA ILE A 599 -4.89 -7.16 38.01
C ILE A 599 -4.89 -8.26 39.09
N ARG A 600 -4.12 -9.33 38.91
CA ARG A 600 -4.00 -10.44 39.87
C ARG A 600 -3.52 -9.98 41.26
N GLN A 601 -2.65 -8.97 41.33
CA GLN A 601 -2.18 -8.37 42.59
C GLN A 601 -3.26 -7.48 43.23
N GLU A 602 -3.93 -6.62 42.44
CA GLU A 602 -4.99 -5.76 42.95
C GLU A 602 -6.23 -6.57 43.40
N MET A 603 -6.47 -7.76 42.84
CA MET A 603 -7.49 -8.67 43.35
C MET A 603 -7.22 -9.11 44.79
N ASP A 604 -5.97 -9.45 45.13
CA ASP A 604 -5.60 -9.83 46.50
C ASP A 604 -5.58 -8.62 47.45
N ASN A 605 -5.18 -7.44 46.96
CA ASN A 605 -5.28 -6.20 47.73
C ASN A 605 -6.73 -5.82 48.04
N GLY A 606 -7.63 -5.90 47.06
CA GLY A 606 -9.05 -5.62 47.22
C GLY A 606 -9.78 -6.60 48.14
N LEU A 607 -9.39 -7.88 48.15
CA LEU A 607 -9.94 -8.88 49.09
C LEU A 607 -9.39 -8.74 50.53
N SER A 608 -8.23 -8.12 50.71
CA SER A 608 -7.52 -8.08 52.00
C SER A 608 -8.08 -7.05 52.98
N LYS A 609 -8.45 -7.51 54.18
CA LYS A 609 -8.93 -6.69 55.31
C LYS A 609 -8.01 -5.51 55.67
N ALA A 610 -6.70 -5.64 55.40
CA ALA A 610 -5.69 -4.65 55.76
C ALA A 610 -5.46 -3.57 54.70
N VAL A 611 -5.69 -3.87 53.40
CA VAL A 611 -5.32 -2.97 52.29
C VAL A 611 -6.42 -2.69 51.27
N ASN A 612 -7.60 -3.31 51.37
CA ASN A 612 -8.78 -3.04 50.53
C ASN A 612 -9.05 -1.54 50.31
N LYS A 613 -8.93 -0.71 51.37
CA LYS A 613 -9.15 0.75 51.30
C LYS A 613 -8.16 1.52 50.41
N LYS A 614 -7.05 0.91 50.03
CA LYS A 614 -6.03 1.45 49.12
C LYS A 614 -6.07 0.82 47.72
N SER A 615 -6.74 -0.32 47.56
CA SER A 615 -6.84 -1.00 46.27
C SER A 615 -7.75 -0.21 45.32
N CYS A 616 -7.38 -0.18 44.05
CA CYS A 616 -8.23 0.33 42.98
C CYS A 616 -9.37 -0.66 42.66
N LEU A 617 -9.10 -1.97 42.75
CA LEU A 617 -10.13 -3.02 42.67
C LEU A 617 -10.92 -3.13 43.98
N ARG A 618 -12.25 -3.04 43.89
CA ARG A 618 -13.12 -2.93 45.08
C ARG A 618 -13.51 -4.28 45.66
N MET A 619 -13.54 -5.34 44.81
CA MET A 619 -13.75 -6.74 45.20
C MET A 619 -14.94 -6.93 46.16
N LEU A 620 -16.09 -6.38 45.77
CA LEU A 620 -17.30 -6.27 46.56
C LEU A 620 -18.00 -7.63 46.73
N PRO A 621 -18.25 -8.10 47.97
CA PRO A 621 -19.13 -9.23 48.23
C PRO A 621 -20.55 -8.96 47.74
N THR A 622 -21.14 -9.92 47.04
CA THR A 622 -22.50 -9.83 46.46
C THR A 622 -23.58 -10.50 47.32
N PHE A 623 -23.17 -11.26 48.34
CA PHE A 623 -23.99 -12.17 49.13
C PHE A 623 -24.61 -13.36 48.36
N VAL A 624 -24.22 -13.57 47.08
CA VAL A 624 -24.55 -14.77 46.31
C VAL A 624 -23.53 -15.88 46.60
N CYS A 625 -23.86 -16.79 47.53
CA CYS A 625 -22.95 -17.85 47.97
C CYS A 625 -23.01 -19.14 47.12
N TYR A 626 -24.08 -19.33 46.34
CA TYR A 626 -24.38 -20.57 45.60
C TYR A 626 -24.75 -20.26 44.14
N LEU A 627 -24.27 -21.12 43.24
CA LEU A 627 -24.73 -21.17 41.83
C LEU A 627 -26.06 -21.95 41.75
N PRO A 628 -26.83 -21.84 40.64
CA PRO A 628 -28.03 -22.65 40.44
C PRO A 628 -27.70 -24.14 40.36
N ASP A 629 -28.55 -24.99 40.94
CA ASP A 629 -28.38 -26.44 40.96
C ASP A 629 -29.53 -27.22 40.28
N GLY A 630 -30.53 -26.52 39.74
CA GLY A 630 -31.67 -27.08 39.02
C GLY A 630 -32.92 -27.30 39.89
N SER A 631 -32.86 -26.97 41.18
CA SER A 631 -34.03 -26.99 42.08
C SER A 631 -34.78 -25.65 42.15
N GLU A 632 -34.31 -24.61 41.44
CA GLU A 632 -34.93 -23.28 41.43
C GLU A 632 -36.33 -23.34 40.81
N ARG A 633 -37.35 -22.87 41.52
CA ARG A 633 -38.75 -22.80 41.04
C ARG A 633 -39.41 -21.51 41.53
N GLY A 634 -40.34 -20.99 40.74
CA GLY A 634 -41.23 -19.88 41.12
C GLY A 634 -41.33 -18.79 40.05
N ASP A 635 -42.22 -17.83 40.31
CA ASP A 635 -42.45 -16.67 39.45
C ASP A 635 -41.84 -15.44 40.12
N PHE A 636 -40.98 -14.71 39.39
CA PHE A 636 -40.18 -13.61 39.94
C PHE A 636 -40.29 -12.35 39.07
N LEU A 637 -40.48 -11.19 39.70
CA LEU A 637 -40.26 -9.91 39.06
C LEU A 637 -38.77 -9.53 39.13
N ALA A 638 -38.18 -9.19 37.99
CA ALA A 638 -36.84 -8.62 37.88
C ALA A 638 -36.90 -7.22 37.27
N LEU A 639 -36.08 -6.30 37.79
CA LEU A 639 -35.98 -4.91 37.34
C LEU A 639 -34.54 -4.67 36.87
N ASP A 640 -34.38 -4.39 35.57
CA ASP A 640 -33.08 -4.26 34.90
C ASP A 640 -32.86 -2.80 34.49
N LEU A 641 -32.10 -2.06 35.30
CA LEU A 641 -31.88 -0.61 35.14
C LEU A 641 -30.58 -0.33 34.37
N GLY A 642 -30.65 -0.38 33.03
CA GLY A 642 -29.57 0.01 32.13
C GLY A 642 -29.56 1.51 31.84
N GLY A 643 -28.40 2.07 31.45
CA GLY A 643 -28.16 3.52 31.27
C GLY A 643 -28.92 4.23 30.13
N THR A 644 -30.01 3.65 29.62
CA THR A 644 -30.88 4.24 28.58
C THR A 644 -32.27 3.58 28.60
N ASN A 645 -32.31 2.28 28.90
CA ASN A 645 -33.50 1.46 28.97
C ASN A 645 -33.66 0.84 30.35
N PHE A 646 -34.81 1.07 30.97
CA PHE A 646 -35.28 0.30 32.13
C PHE A 646 -36.14 -0.85 31.63
N ARG A 647 -35.89 -2.08 32.07
CA ARG A 647 -36.70 -3.25 31.69
C ARG A 647 -37.37 -3.86 32.91
N VAL A 648 -38.66 -4.14 32.78
CA VAL A 648 -39.45 -4.88 33.78
C VAL A 648 -39.69 -6.26 33.21
N LEU A 649 -39.30 -7.30 33.96
CA LEU A 649 -39.40 -8.69 33.52
C LEU A 649 -40.20 -9.52 34.53
N MET A 650 -41.16 -10.30 34.05
CA MET A 650 -41.72 -11.45 34.76
C MET A 650 -40.98 -12.70 34.30
N VAL A 651 -40.41 -13.44 35.24
CA VAL A 651 -39.57 -14.62 34.97
C VAL A 651 -40.16 -15.84 35.66
N HIS A 652 -40.67 -16.76 34.87
CA HIS A 652 -41.21 -18.05 35.30
C HIS A 652 -40.09 -19.09 35.30
N VAL A 653 -39.64 -19.51 36.49
CA VAL A 653 -38.53 -20.47 36.66
C VAL A 653 -39.11 -21.85 36.94
N LYS A 654 -38.82 -22.82 36.06
CA LYS A 654 -39.21 -24.24 36.17
C LYS A 654 -37.98 -25.15 36.01
N SER A 655 -38.17 -26.47 36.16
CA SER A 655 -37.15 -27.45 35.77
C SER A 655 -36.89 -27.40 34.26
N GLN A 656 -35.72 -27.87 33.82
CA GLN A 656 -35.45 -28.02 32.39
C GLN A 656 -36.38 -29.04 31.70
N GLU A 657 -36.93 -30.00 32.45
CA GLU A 657 -37.95 -30.97 31.96
C GLU A 657 -39.36 -30.33 31.88
N GLU A 658 -39.61 -29.28 32.67
CA GLU A 658 -40.89 -28.55 32.76
C GLU A 658 -40.98 -27.33 31.80
N GLY A 659 -39.98 -27.15 30.94
CA GLY A 659 -39.87 -26.03 29.98
C GLY A 659 -38.76 -25.01 30.27
N GLY A 660 -38.05 -25.15 31.38
CA GLY A 660 -36.92 -24.29 31.76
C GLY A 660 -37.35 -22.93 32.32
N VAL A 661 -36.75 -21.85 31.80
CA VAL A 661 -37.06 -20.48 32.22
C VAL A 661 -37.77 -19.75 31.08
N HIS A 662 -38.95 -19.19 31.36
CA HIS A 662 -39.67 -18.33 30.43
C HIS A 662 -39.69 -16.89 30.95
N ILE A 663 -39.54 -15.93 30.04
CA ILE A 663 -39.42 -14.50 30.35
C ILE A 663 -40.46 -13.73 29.55
N ILE A 664 -41.18 -12.83 30.22
CA ILE A 664 -42.04 -11.81 29.62
C ILE A 664 -41.45 -10.46 30.03
N SER A 665 -41.15 -9.56 29.09
CA SER A 665 -40.46 -8.31 29.37
C SER A 665 -41.06 -7.11 28.65
N GLU A 666 -41.16 -5.98 29.35
CA GLU A 666 -41.43 -4.66 28.77
C GLU A 666 -40.23 -3.73 28.96
N ILE A 667 -40.07 -2.80 28.02
CA ILE A 667 -38.96 -1.84 27.99
C ILE A 667 -39.51 -0.42 28.08
N TYR A 668 -38.96 0.34 29.02
CA TYR A 668 -39.31 1.71 29.34
C TYR A 668 -38.07 2.59 29.09
N ALA A 669 -38.22 3.63 28.26
CA ALA A 669 -37.14 4.57 28.00
C ALA A 669 -36.91 5.49 29.21
N ILE A 670 -35.65 5.72 29.57
CA ILE A 670 -35.28 6.64 30.66
C ILE A 670 -35.05 8.04 30.07
N PRO A 671 -35.72 9.10 30.57
CA PRO A 671 -35.52 10.48 30.08
C PRO A 671 -34.06 10.96 30.25
N PRO A 672 -33.45 11.63 29.24
CA PRO A 672 -32.05 12.09 29.29
C PRO A 672 -31.72 13.08 30.42
N GLU A 673 -32.72 13.69 31.03
CA GLU A 673 -32.57 14.61 32.16
C GLU A 673 -32.14 13.89 33.46
N ILE A 674 -32.22 12.55 33.50
CA ILE A 674 -31.91 11.70 34.66
C ILE A 674 -30.49 11.09 34.58
N THR A 675 -29.64 11.61 33.69
CA THR A 675 -28.33 11.01 33.36
C THR A 675 -27.09 11.95 33.50
N GLN A 676 -26.42 11.95 34.69
CA GLN A 676 -25.04 12.47 35.01
C GLN A 676 -24.58 12.40 36.52
N SER A 677 -23.74 11.44 36.96
CA SER A 677 -22.95 11.39 38.26
C SER A 677 -23.63 11.63 39.66
N THR A 678 -23.41 10.89 40.79
CA THR A 678 -22.79 9.58 41.13
C THR A 678 -23.40 8.87 42.40
N ALA A 679 -23.92 7.61 42.33
CA ALA A 679 -24.28 6.65 43.43
C ALA A 679 -24.20 5.08 43.13
N VAL A 680 -23.76 4.11 44.02
CA VAL A 680 -23.91 2.56 44.00
C VAL A 680 -23.63 1.79 45.38
N GLN A 681 -24.38 0.71 45.78
CA GLN A 681 -24.17 -0.36 46.84
C GLN A 681 -25.12 -0.42 48.09
N GLY A 682 -26.40 -0.72 47.88
CA GLY A 682 -27.40 -0.58 48.96
C GLY A 682 -27.51 0.91 49.23
N ILE A 683 -26.87 1.38 50.30
CA ILE A 683 -26.37 2.76 50.44
C ILE A 683 -25.49 3.14 49.23
N LEU A 684 -25.83 4.23 48.54
CA LEU A 684 -25.42 4.40 47.15
C LEU A 684 -24.13 5.26 46.96
N LEU A 685 -22.94 4.62 46.88
CA LEU A 685 -21.60 5.23 46.67
C LEU A 685 -21.35 6.04 45.37
N ARG A 686 -21.12 5.43 44.18
CA ARG A 686 -20.87 6.17 42.91
C ARG A 686 -21.45 5.54 41.61
N TRP A 687 -22.21 6.33 40.83
CA TRP A 687 -22.92 5.95 39.60
C TRP A 687 -21.84 5.90 38.53
N THR A 688 -21.98 4.95 37.63
CA THR A 688 -21.21 4.86 36.39
C THR A 688 -22.19 4.93 35.22
N LYS A 689 -21.69 4.75 33.99
CA LYS A 689 -22.52 4.58 32.78
C LYS A 689 -23.52 5.74 32.50
N GLY A 690 -23.36 6.87 33.18
CA GLY A 690 -24.07 8.12 32.92
C GLY A 690 -25.29 8.48 33.80
N PHE A 691 -25.63 7.84 34.92
CA PHE A 691 -26.82 8.22 35.74
C PHE A 691 -26.62 9.40 36.73
N SER A 692 -27.60 10.31 36.96
CA SER A 692 -27.46 11.49 37.88
C SER A 692 -28.25 11.49 39.19
N ALA A 693 -29.41 10.84 39.25
CA ALA A 693 -30.51 11.24 40.13
C ALA A 693 -30.09 11.72 41.54
N THR A 694 -30.52 12.94 41.91
CA THR A 694 -30.23 13.55 43.21
C THR A 694 -30.87 12.77 44.34
N ASP A 695 -30.38 12.99 45.57
CA ASP A 695 -30.96 12.42 46.81
C ASP A 695 -30.99 10.89 46.85
N CYS A 696 -30.38 10.23 45.86
CA CYS A 696 -30.12 8.80 45.82
C CYS A 696 -28.73 8.48 46.40
N VAL A 697 -27.77 9.40 46.29
CA VAL A 697 -26.36 9.21 46.72
C VAL A 697 -26.28 9.06 48.23
N GLY A 698 -25.74 7.93 48.71
CA GLY A 698 -25.66 7.62 50.13
C GLY A 698 -26.93 6.99 50.74
N GLU A 699 -28.01 6.84 49.97
CA GLU A 699 -29.28 6.28 50.44
C GLU A 699 -29.49 4.82 49.99
N ASP A 700 -30.27 4.04 50.74
CA ASP A 700 -30.49 2.62 50.40
C ASP A 700 -31.50 2.46 49.25
N VAL A 701 -31.04 2.08 48.05
CA VAL A 701 -31.92 1.87 46.89
C VAL A 701 -33.03 0.85 47.08
N VAL A 702 -32.85 -0.13 47.96
CA VAL A 702 -33.92 -1.07 48.27
C VAL A 702 -35.03 -0.35 49.04
N ASN A 703 -34.69 0.60 49.90
CA ASN A 703 -35.68 1.41 50.62
C ASN A 703 -36.22 2.54 49.75
N LEU A 704 -35.42 3.19 48.90
CA LEU A 704 -35.92 4.15 47.90
C LEU A 704 -36.97 3.51 46.97
N LEU A 705 -36.76 2.25 46.57
CA LEU A 705 -37.71 1.46 45.79
C LEU A 705 -38.96 1.08 46.60
N ARG A 706 -38.80 0.58 47.83
CA ARG A 706 -39.93 0.28 48.74
C ARG A 706 -40.78 1.53 48.98
N ASP A 707 -40.16 2.67 49.25
CA ASP A 707 -40.84 3.95 49.45
C ASP A 707 -41.53 4.42 48.16
N ALA A 708 -40.93 4.18 46.98
CA ALA A 708 -41.59 4.45 45.70
C ALA A 708 -42.86 3.60 45.51
N VAL A 709 -42.80 2.30 45.82
CA VAL A 709 -43.95 1.39 45.79
C VAL A 709 -45.02 1.81 46.81
N GLN A 710 -44.62 2.10 48.05
CA GLN A 710 -45.52 2.58 49.12
C GLN A 710 -46.14 3.96 48.83
N ARG A 711 -45.46 4.84 48.09
CA ARG A 711 -46.04 6.11 47.61
C ARG A 711 -47.18 5.87 46.61
N GLN A 712 -47.07 4.85 45.75
CA GLN A 712 -48.10 4.52 44.75
C GLN A 712 -49.28 3.73 45.35
N LYS A 713 -49.02 2.77 46.25
CA LYS A 713 -50.04 1.89 46.88
C LYS A 713 -50.84 1.00 45.91
N ILE A 714 -50.32 0.78 44.70
CA ILE A 714 -50.98 -0.03 43.66
C ILE A 714 -50.63 -1.52 43.79
N ILE A 715 -49.41 -1.84 44.24
CA ILE A 715 -48.86 -3.19 44.39
C ILE A 715 -48.06 -3.30 45.70
N ASP A 716 -47.86 -4.53 46.16
CA ASP A 716 -46.91 -4.88 47.23
C ASP A 716 -45.84 -5.82 46.65
N VAL A 717 -44.59 -5.66 47.08
CA VAL A 717 -43.41 -6.30 46.45
C VAL A 717 -42.32 -6.59 47.50
N ASP A 718 -42.03 -7.86 47.77
CA ASP A 718 -40.83 -8.24 48.52
C ASP A 718 -39.59 -8.12 47.63
N VAL A 719 -38.72 -7.15 47.94
CA VAL A 719 -37.44 -6.97 47.26
C VAL A 719 -36.41 -7.93 47.88
N VAL A 720 -36.35 -9.14 47.30
CA VAL A 720 -35.54 -10.27 47.82
C VAL A 720 -34.03 -10.05 47.67
N ALA A 721 -33.58 -9.42 46.58
CA ALA A 721 -32.17 -9.26 46.24
C ALA A 721 -31.89 -8.00 45.42
N LEU A 722 -30.66 -7.49 45.50
CA LEU A 722 -30.09 -6.47 44.62
C LEU A 722 -28.89 -7.09 43.88
N VAL A 723 -28.84 -6.97 42.55
CA VAL A 723 -27.96 -7.77 41.68
C VAL A 723 -27.17 -6.87 40.72
N ASN A 724 -25.89 -7.18 40.51
CA ASN A 724 -25.04 -6.53 39.50
C ASN A 724 -25.11 -7.28 38.15
N ASP A 725 -24.97 -6.56 37.03
CA ASP A 725 -25.13 -7.11 35.67
C ASP A 725 -24.19 -8.29 35.35
N THR A 726 -22.95 -8.25 35.84
CA THR A 726 -21.99 -9.36 35.75
C THR A 726 -22.49 -10.62 36.47
N VAL A 727 -23.03 -10.45 37.69
CA VAL A 727 -23.47 -11.53 38.58
C VAL A 727 -24.72 -12.20 38.03
N GLY A 728 -25.66 -11.42 37.51
CA GLY A 728 -26.81 -11.94 36.78
C GLY A 728 -26.37 -12.78 35.58
N THR A 729 -25.49 -12.23 34.74
CA THR A 729 -24.94 -12.93 33.57
C THR A 729 -24.25 -14.25 33.93
N MET A 730 -23.42 -14.27 34.97
CA MET A 730 -22.81 -15.50 35.50
C MET A 730 -23.86 -16.53 35.90
N MET A 731 -24.89 -16.12 36.65
CA MET A 731 -25.94 -17.03 37.17
C MET A 731 -26.86 -17.55 36.05
N SER A 732 -27.18 -16.73 35.04
CA SER A 732 -27.92 -17.15 33.84
C SER A 732 -27.17 -18.23 33.05
N CYS A 733 -25.85 -18.08 32.91
CA CYS A 733 -24.98 -19.07 32.27
C CYS A 733 -24.75 -20.31 33.15
N ALA A 734 -24.64 -20.16 34.48
CA ALA A 734 -24.46 -21.27 35.42
C ALA A 734 -25.65 -22.25 35.47
N TYR A 735 -26.87 -21.76 35.20
CA TYR A 735 -28.05 -22.62 35.00
C TYR A 735 -27.95 -23.53 33.76
N LEU A 736 -27.15 -23.16 32.77
CA LEU A 736 -26.92 -23.94 31.53
C LEU A 736 -25.62 -24.76 31.60
N ASP A 737 -24.59 -24.25 32.28
CA ASP A 737 -23.28 -24.87 32.39
C ASP A 737 -22.73 -24.70 33.82
N ARG A 738 -22.72 -25.78 34.60
CA ARG A 738 -22.30 -25.77 36.01
C ARG A 738 -20.82 -25.40 36.23
N ASN A 739 -20.01 -25.36 35.17
CA ASN A 739 -18.62 -24.86 35.25
C ASN A 739 -18.54 -23.33 35.14
N CYS A 740 -19.67 -22.62 35.00
CA CYS A 740 -19.70 -21.17 34.89
C CYS A 740 -19.51 -20.49 36.25
N GLU A 741 -18.27 -20.11 36.54
CA GLU A 741 -17.85 -19.46 37.78
C GLU A 741 -17.35 -18.02 37.58
N VAL A 742 -17.46 -17.49 36.36
CA VAL A 742 -17.07 -16.12 36.00
C VAL A 742 -18.20 -15.46 35.19
N GLY A 743 -18.53 -14.21 35.49
CA GLY A 743 -19.39 -13.35 34.69
C GLY A 743 -18.60 -12.18 34.12
N LEU A 744 -18.87 -11.82 32.87
CA LEU A 744 -18.18 -10.77 32.12
C LEU A 744 -19.18 -9.89 31.37
N ILE A 745 -19.03 -8.58 31.51
CA ILE A 745 -19.76 -7.59 30.71
C ILE A 745 -18.76 -6.81 29.85
N VAL A 746 -19.02 -6.74 28.54
CA VAL A 746 -18.31 -5.83 27.60
C VAL A 746 -19.31 -5.15 26.67
N GLY A 747 -19.93 -4.07 27.17
CA GLY A 747 -20.95 -3.28 26.47
C GLY A 747 -20.65 -1.79 26.61
N THR A 748 -21.65 -1.00 27.01
CA THR A 748 -21.46 0.43 27.35
C THR A 748 -20.41 0.62 28.44
N GLY A 749 -20.40 -0.27 29.44
CA GLY A 749 -19.33 -0.41 30.44
C GLY A 749 -18.61 -1.76 30.32
N CYS A 750 -17.58 -1.96 31.15
CA CYS A 750 -16.87 -3.24 31.27
C CYS A 750 -16.58 -3.60 32.72
N ASN A 751 -17.06 -4.77 33.15
CA ASN A 751 -16.88 -5.29 34.50
C ASN A 751 -16.85 -6.83 34.50
N ALA A 752 -16.36 -7.44 35.58
CA ALA A 752 -16.43 -8.88 35.79
C ALA A 752 -16.75 -9.25 37.26
N CYS A 753 -17.26 -10.48 37.43
CA CYS A 753 -17.43 -11.13 38.73
C CYS A 753 -16.96 -12.58 38.68
N TYR A 754 -16.68 -13.19 39.82
CA TYR A 754 -16.37 -14.62 39.89
C TYR A 754 -16.65 -15.25 41.26
N MET A 755 -16.68 -16.58 41.33
CA MET A 755 -16.79 -17.33 42.58
C MET A 755 -15.44 -17.43 43.32
N GLU A 756 -15.34 -16.76 44.46
CA GLU A 756 -14.20 -16.74 45.39
C GLU A 756 -14.47 -17.62 46.62
N GLU A 757 -13.41 -18.14 47.25
CA GLU A 757 -13.48 -18.95 48.47
C GLU A 757 -13.64 -18.04 49.69
N MET A 758 -14.57 -18.31 50.61
CA MET A 758 -14.85 -17.44 51.78
C MET A 758 -13.61 -17.06 52.58
N ARG A 759 -12.73 -18.03 52.85
CA ARG A 759 -11.42 -17.83 53.52
C ARG A 759 -10.50 -16.75 52.93
N ASN A 760 -10.74 -16.32 51.68
CA ASN A 760 -9.98 -15.26 51.01
C ASN A 760 -10.65 -13.88 51.14
N VAL A 761 -11.94 -13.81 51.50
CA VAL A 761 -12.75 -12.59 51.54
C VAL A 761 -12.62 -11.89 52.90
N GLY A 762 -11.44 -11.32 53.17
CA GLY A 762 -11.11 -10.72 54.46
C GLY A 762 -11.98 -9.53 54.90
N THR A 763 -12.77 -8.97 53.98
CA THR A 763 -13.80 -7.96 54.26
C THR A 763 -15.00 -8.50 55.04
N LEU A 764 -15.14 -9.83 55.14
CA LEU A 764 -16.14 -10.53 55.96
C LEU A 764 -15.46 -11.30 57.10
N ASP A 765 -16.25 -11.77 58.08
CA ASP A 765 -15.75 -12.54 59.24
C ASP A 765 -16.05 -14.06 59.14
N SER A 766 -16.67 -14.52 58.05
CA SER A 766 -16.91 -15.95 57.77
C SER A 766 -15.82 -16.54 56.88
N ASN A 767 -15.45 -17.80 57.12
CA ASN A 767 -14.44 -18.53 56.33
C ASN A 767 -15.02 -19.71 55.52
N ASP A 768 -16.26 -20.11 55.79
CA ASP A 768 -16.86 -21.34 55.27
C ASP A 768 -17.74 -21.08 54.04
N GLY A 769 -17.48 -21.81 52.95
CA GLY A 769 -18.21 -21.69 51.69
C GLY A 769 -17.54 -20.79 50.66
N ARG A 770 -18.36 -20.14 49.81
CA ARG A 770 -17.93 -19.30 48.69
C ARG A 770 -18.76 -18.03 48.57
N MET A 771 -18.27 -17.08 47.79
CA MET A 771 -18.92 -15.79 47.50
C MET A 771 -18.75 -15.47 46.02
N CYS A 772 -19.80 -15.02 45.34
CA CYS A 772 -19.59 -14.26 44.12
C CYS A 772 -19.05 -12.88 44.48
N ILE A 773 -17.87 -12.53 43.95
CA ILE A 773 -17.24 -11.22 44.12
C ILE A 773 -17.46 -10.41 42.85
N ASN A 774 -18.09 -9.25 42.98
CA ASN A 774 -18.12 -8.23 41.94
C ASN A 774 -16.81 -7.42 42.02
N MET A 775 -16.00 -7.44 40.97
CA MET A 775 -14.66 -6.83 41.01
C MET A 775 -14.71 -5.30 40.98
N GLU A 776 -15.72 -4.72 40.32
CA GLU A 776 -15.75 -3.33 39.82
C GLU A 776 -14.46 -2.98 39.07
N TRP A 777 -14.07 -3.85 38.12
CA TRP A 777 -12.71 -3.83 37.56
C TRP A 777 -12.39 -2.63 36.66
N GLY A 778 -13.41 -1.84 36.31
CA GLY A 778 -13.25 -0.66 35.47
C GLY A 778 -12.30 0.38 36.10
N ALA A 779 -12.27 0.43 37.44
CA ALA A 779 -11.39 1.28 38.24
C ALA A 779 -9.93 0.80 38.32
N PHE A 780 -9.56 -0.32 37.67
CA PHE A 780 -8.16 -0.74 37.62
C PHE A 780 -7.29 0.37 36.98
N GLY A 781 -6.15 0.66 37.59
CA GLY A 781 -5.29 1.76 37.15
C GLY A 781 -5.70 3.16 37.60
N ASP A 782 -6.82 3.35 38.30
CA ASP A 782 -7.19 4.67 38.85
C ASP A 782 -6.12 5.21 39.81
N ASP A 783 -5.41 4.31 40.50
CA ASP A 783 -4.25 4.58 41.36
C ASP A 783 -2.96 5.02 40.63
N GLY A 784 -2.91 4.84 39.30
CA GLY A 784 -1.73 5.09 38.46
C GLY A 784 -0.99 3.84 37.99
N CYS A 785 -1.39 2.61 38.36
CA CYS A 785 -0.67 1.42 37.92
C CYS A 785 -0.78 1.12 36.41
N LEU A 786 -1.69 1.81 35.69
CA LEU A 786 -1.84 1.74 34.22
C LEU A 786 -1.09 2.83 33.43
N GLU A 787 -0.36 3.73 34.07
CA GLU A 787 0.23 4.92 33.39
C GLU A 787 1.15 4.58 32.20
N HIS A 788 1.75 3.38 32.18
CA HIS A 788 2.58 2.89 31.06
C HIS A 788 1.79 2.38 29.83
N TYR A 789 0.46 2.27 29.94
CA TYR A 789 -0.44 1.74 28.90
C TYR A 789 -1.45 2.78 28.38
N ILE A 790 -1.61 3.89 29.12
CA ILE A 790 -2.45 5.02 28.76
C ILE A 790 -1.73 5.82 27.66
N THR A 791 -2.38 5.97 26.51
CA THR A 791 -1.90 6.82 25.42
C THR A 791 -2.43 8.26 25.58
N ALA A 792 -1.91 9.21 24.81
CA ALA A 792 -2.44 10.57 24.77
C ALA A 792 -3.95 10.61 24.41
N TYR A 793 -4.44 9.67 23.58
CA TYR A 793 -5.85 9.55 23.25
C TYR A 793 -6.69 9.14 24.46
N ASP A 794 -6.20 8.19 25.26
CA ASP A 794 -6.89 7.71 26.47
C ASP A 794 -6.93 8.77 27.56
N ASP A 795 -5.84 9.53 27.72
CA ASP A 795 -5.73 10.66 28.64
C ASP A 795 -6.69 11.81 28.28
N ILE A 796 -6.84 12.14 26.99
CA ILE A 796 -7.84 13.10 26.52
C ILE A 796 -9.25 12.58 26.78
N VAL A 797 -9.54 11.32 26.45
CA VAL A 797 -10.86 10.70 26.69
C VAL A 797 -11.19 10.59 28.19
N ASP A 798 -10.20 10.37 29.05
CA ASP A 798 -10.36 10.41 30.51
C ASP A 798 -10.73 11.82 31.00
N LYS A 799 -9.93 12.83 30.63
CA LYS A 799 -10.12 14.24 31.00
C LYS A 799 -11.43 14.83 30.51
N GLU A 800 -11.90 14.39 29.34
CA GLU A 800 -13.12 14.87 28.70
C GLU A 800 -14.39 14.05 29.03
N SER A 801 -14.27 13.02 29.87
CA SER A 801 -15.40 12.20 30.35
C SER A 801 -16.16 12.84 31.52
N LEU A 802 -17.31 12.25 31.88
CA LEU A 802 -18.09 12.62 33.07
C LEU A 802 -17.40 12.27 34.40
N ASN A 803 -16.30 11.52 34.36
CA ASN A 803 -15.60 10.99 35.53
C ASN A 803 -14.07 10.96 35.33
N PRO A 804 -13.38 12.12 35.23
CA PRO A 804 -11.93 12.16 35.06
C PRO A 804 -11.16 11.43 36.17
N SER A 805 -10.03 10.83 35.78
CA SER A 805 -9.13 10.01 36.60
C SER A 805 -9.81 8.85 37.34
N GLN A 806 -10.93 8.36 36.77
CA GLN A 806 -11.71 7.24 37.30
C GLN A 806 -12.16 6.31 36.18
N GLN A 807 -12.34 5.03 36.49
CA GLN A 807 -12.72 3.99 35.54
C GLN A 807 -11.70 3.84 34.37
N ARG A 808 -10.40 4.08 34.61
CA ARG A 808 -9.39 4.17 33.55
C ARG A 808 -9.24 2.89 32.72
N PHE A 809 -9.40 1.70 33.32
CA PHE A 809 -9.41 0.43 32.58
C PHE A 809 -10.67 0.24 31.72
N GLU A 810 -11.84 0.63 32.23
CA GLU A 810 -13.11 0.58 31.47
C GLU A 810 -13.05 1.50 30.23
N LYS A 811 -12.45 2.70 30.36
CA LYS A 811 -12.30 3.64 29.23
C LYS A 811 -11.48 3.11 28.06
N MET A 812 -10.53 2.22 28.33
CA MET A 812 -9.73 1.57 27.28
C MET A 812 -10.40 0.35 26.64
N ILE A 813 -11.59 -0.07 27.13
CA ILE A 813 -12.24 -1.34 26.77
C ILE A 813 -13.71 -1.20 26.30
N SER A 814 -14.52 -0.32 26.91
CA SER A 814 -15.97 -0.34 26.71
C SER A 814 -16.47 0.55 25.57
N GLY A 815 -17.61 0.14 24.98
CA GLY A 815 -18.18 0.71 23.77
C GLY A 815 -18.65 2.17 23.87
N MET A 816 -18.70 2.73 25.09
CA MET A 816 -18.92 4.16 25.35
C MET A 816 -17.70 5.02 25.00
N TYR A 817 -16.49 4.46 25.03
CA TYR A 817 -15.23 5.20 24.94
C TYR A 817 -14.36 4.84 23.73
N LEU A 818 -14.43 3.58 23.23
CA LEU A 818 -13.65 3.13 22.06
C LEU A 818 -13.85 4.05 20.83
N GLY A 819 -15.08 4.55 20.63
CA GLY A 819 -15.40 5.47 19.53
C GLY A 819 -14.72 6.84 19.64
N GLU A 820 -14.54 7.35 20.86
CA GLU A 820 -13.82 8.61 21.08
C GLU A 820 -12.32 8.43 20.92
N ILE A 821 -11.75 7.29 21.33
CA ILE A 821 -10.34 6.94 21.07
C ILE A 821 -10.09 6.89 19.56
N VAL A 822 -10.97 6.22 18.80
CA VAL A 822 -10.93 6.23 17.31
C VAL A 822 -11.04 7.66 16.76
N ARG A 823 -11.96 8.49 17.28
CA ARG A 823 -12.15 9.89 16.86
C ARG A 823 -10.87 10.72 17.03
N TYR A 824 -10.17 10.61 18.16
CA TYR A 824 -8.92 11.34 18.40
C TYR A 824 -7.74 10.82 17.55
N VAL A 825 -7.64 9.50 17.32
CA VAL A 825 -6.62 8.94 16.40
C VAL A 825 -6.84 9.44 14.97
N LEU A 826 -8.10 9.50 14.50
CA LEU A 826 -8.43 10.02 13.17
C LEU A 826 -8.15 11.53 13.04
N LEU A 827 -8.41 12.32 14.10
CA LEU A 827 -8.03 13.73 14.16
C LEU A 827 -6.50 13.92 14.08
N GLU A 828 -5.71 13.07 14.75
CA GLU A 828 -4.25 13.15 14.64
C GLU A 828 -3.76 12.79 13.24
N LEU A 829 -4.27 11.70 12.64
CA LEU A 829 -3.91 11.31 11.25
C LEU A 829 -4.29 12.38 10.22
N ALA A 830 -5.43 13.05 10.41
CA ALA A 830 -5.83 14.19 9.59
C ALA A 830 -4.90 15.39 9.74
N SER A 831 -4.54 15.77 10.98
CA SER A 831 -3.63 16.89 11.25
C SER A 831 -2.20 16.67 10.71
N ARG A 832 -1.82 15.41 10.50
CA ARG A 832 -0.56 14.99 9.86
C ARG A 832 -0.65 14.87 8.34
N ASN A 833 -1.80 15.22 7.73
CA ASN A 833 -2.13 15.04 6.30
C ASN A 833 -2.05 13.58 5.79
N ILE A 834 -2.15 12.58 6.69
CA ILE A 834 -2.12 11.14 6.35
C ILE A 834 -3.50 10.65 5.88
N LEU A 835 -4.57 11.34 6.30
CA LEU A 835 -5.97 10.97 6.09
C LEU A 835 -6.78 12.21 5.67
N PHE A 836 -7.84 11.99 4.89
CA PHE A 836 -8.81 13.01 4.46
C PHE A 836 -8.20 14.25 3.75
N LYS A 837 -6.99 14.09 3.17
CA LYS A 837 -6.23 15.15 2.48
C LYS A 837 -6.00 16.44 3.29
N GLY A 838 -6.08 16.38 4.62
CA GLY A 838 -5.92 17.56 5.49
C GLY A 838 -7.11 18.53 5.53
N HIS A 839 -8.30 18.13 5.06
CA HIS A 839 -9.50 18.98 5.12
C HIS A 839 -9.99 19.22 6.56
N GLU A 840 -10.74 20.31 6.80
CA GLU A 840 -11.42 20.56 8.10
C GLU A 840 -12.54 19.52 8.34
N LEU A 841 -12.33 18.64 9.34
CA LEU A 841 -13.25 17.54 9.66
C LEU A 841 -14.34 17.95 10.65
N LYS A 842 -15.27 18.79 10.17
CA LYS A 842 -16.40 19.30 10.98
C LYS A 842 -17.26 18.17 11.57
N GLY A 843 -17.32 16.99 10.95
CA GLY A 843 -17.93 15.79 11.53
C GLY A 843 -17.19 15.27 12.78
N LEU A 844 -15.85 15.16 12.75
CA LEU A 844 -15.05 14.62 13.87
C LEU A 844 -15.00 15.54 15.11
N ASN A 845 -15.54 16.75 15.03
CA ASN A 845 -15.75 17.62 16.20
C ASN A 845 -16.93 17.14 17.08
N ASN A 846 -17.82 16.29 16.55
CA ASN A 846 -18.96 15.76 17.30
C ASN A 846 -18.53 14.56 18.15
N LYS A 847 -18.65 14.67 19.48
CA LYS A 847 -18.46 13.55 20.40
C LYS A 847 -19.49 12.45 20.16
N GLY A 848 -19.06 11.19 20.27
CA GLY A 848 -19.94 10.02 20.11
C GLY A 848 -20.27 9.67 18.67
N ILE A 849 -19.65 10.30 17.66
CA ILE A 849 -19.90 10.03 16.24
C ILE A 849 -19.55 8.59 15.79
N PHE A 850 -18.77 7.85 16.60
CA PHE A 850 -18.47 6.43 16.40
C PHE A 850 -19.14 5.54 17.47
N PRO A 851 -20.46 5.29 17.38
CA PRO A 851 -21.13 4.33 18.27
C PRO A 851 -20.63 2.89 18.03
N THR A 852 -20.77 2.03 19.04
CA THR A 852 -20.31 0.62 18.99
C THR A 852 -20.80 -0.16 17.76
N LYS A 853 -22.02 0.14 17.28
CA LYS A 853 -22.55 -0.46 16.04
C LYS A 853 -21.68 -0.07 14.84
N LEU A 854 -21.47 1.22 14.59
CA LEU A 854 -20.70 1.71 13.44
C LEU A 854 -19.26 1.17 13.45
N LEU A 855 -18.61 1.08 14.61
CA LEU A 855 -17.29 0.45 14.73
C LEU A 855 -17.32 -1.02 14.26
N SER A 856 -18.37 -1.75 14.60
CA SER A 856 -18.57 -3.15 14.21
C SER A 856 -18.87 -3.28 12.72
N ASP A 857 -19.72 -2.40 12.17
CA ASP A 857 -20.09 -2.36 10.75
C ASP A 857 -18.87 -2.01 9.86
N ILE A 858 -18.01 -1.07 10.28
CA ILE A 858 -16.73 -0.73 9.61
C ILE A 858 -15.75 -1.92 9.63
N GLU A 859 -15.65 -2.62 10.75
CA GLU A 859 -14.71 -3.74 10.88
C GLU A 859 -15.15 -5.02 10.15
N ASN A 860 -16.44 -5.18 9.87
CA ASN A 860 -16.99 -6.38 9.26
C ASN A 860 -16.39 -6.66 7.87
N ASP A 861 -16.09 -7.93 7.60
CA ASP A 861 -15.54 -8.43 6.33
C ASP A 861 -16.64 -8.96 5.38
N SER A 862 -17.89 -9.14 5.84
CA SER A 862 -19.02 -9.39 4.93
C SER A 862 -19.52 -8.12 4.25
N GLU A 863 -19.21 -6.94 4.80
CA GLU A 863 -19.64 -5.68 4.21
C GLU A 863 -18.79 -5.31 3.00
N SER A 864 -19.46 -4.82 1.96
CA SER A 864 -18.77 -4.33 0.78
C SER A 864 -17.94 -3.09 1.14
N ARG A 865 -16.78 -2.91 0.49
CA ARG A 865 -15.96 -1.69 0.62
C ARG A 865 -16.77 -0.41 0.34
N GLN A 866 -17.76 -0.53 -0.53
CA GLN A 866 -18.66 0.56 -0.91
C GLN A 866 -19.68 0.90 0.19
N HIS A 867 -20.10 -0.08 1.01
CA HIS A 867 -20.95 0.19 2.18
C HIS A 867 -20.16 0.89 3.30
N VAL A 868 -18.94 0.43 3.60
CA VAL A 868 -18.06 1.11 4.58
C VAL A 868 -17.75 2.55 4.13
N TYR A 869 -17.57 2.78 2.83
CA TYR A 869 -17.44 4.12 2.24
C TYR A 869 -18.70 4.97 2.46
N GLN A 870 -19.90 4.45 2.14
CA GLN A 870 -21.18 5.14 2.36
C GLN A 870 -21.40 5.51 3.83
N LEU A 871 -21.16 4.57 4.76
CA LEU A 871 -21.27 4.80 6.20
C LEU A 871 -20.38 5.94 6.70
N LEU A 872 -19.24 6.21 6.04
CA LEU A 872 -18.35 7.31 6.41
C LEU A 872 -18.72 8.63 5.71
N GLU A 873 -19.25 8.59 4.47
CA GLU A 873 -19.85 9.78 3.83
C GLU A 873 -21.09 10.28 4.59
N GLU A 874 -21.94 9.39 5.12
CA GLU A 874 -23.13 9.75 5.93
C GLU A 874 -22.79 10.52 7.21
N LEU A 875 -21.54 10.40 7.71
CA LEU A 875 -21.02 11.14 8.86
C LEU A 875 -20.45 12.53 8.47
N GLY A 876 -20.51 12.89 7.19
CA GLY A 876 -19.96 14.13 6.64
C GLY A 876 -18.44 14.13 6.54
N LEU A 877 -17.80 12.96 6.39
CA LEU A 877 -16.35 12.83 6.24
C LEU A 877 -15.96 12.77 4.75
N PRO A 878 -14.97 13.54 4.27
CA PRO A 878 -14.53 13.55 2.88
C PRO A 878 -13.59 12.37 2.61
N VAL A 879 -14.16 11.17 2.57
CA VAL A 879 -13.47 9.88 2.55
C VAL A 879 -13.07 9.49 1.14
N SER A 880 -11.86 8.94 0.95
CA SER A 880 -11.49 8.16 -0.24
C SER A 880 -11.53 6.65 0.04
N PRO A 881 -11.54 5.77 -0.98
CA PRO A 881 -11.42 4.32 -0.80
C PRO A 881 -10.15 3.90 -0.04
N GLU A 882 -9.10 4.72 -0.09
CA GLU A 882 -7.85 4.56 0.65
C GLU A 882 -8.01 4.99 2.12
N ASP A 883 -8.64 6.15 2.39
CA ASP A 883 -8.97 6.60 3.74
C ASP A 883 -9.82 5.55 4.48
N ALA A 884 -10.81 4.95 3.81
CA ALA A 884 -11.67 3.92 4.39
C ALA A 884 -10.89 2.68 4.88
N LYS A 885 -9.79 2.31 4.21
CA LYS A 885 -8.89 1.22 4.67
C LYS A 885 -8.16 1.62 5.95
N VAL A 886 -7.67 2.86 6.03
CA VAL A 886 -6.97 3.39 7.20
C VAL A 886 -7.92 3.53 8.39
N VAL A 887 -9.15 4.01 8.17
CA VAL A 887 -10.21 4.05 9.21
C VAL A 887 -10.49 2.65 9.75
N LYS A 888 -10.59 1.62 8.89
CA LYS A 888 -10.75 0.23 9.33
C LYS A 888 -9.54 -0.28 10.13
N GLU A 889 -8.30 0.05 9.75
CA GLU A 889 -7.10 -0.31 10.54
C GLU A 889 -7.06 0.40 11.91
N VAL A 890 -7.48 1.68 11.98
CA VAL A 890 -7.59 2.44 13.23
C VAL A 890 -8.61 1.78 14.17
N CYS A 891 -9.84 1.53 13.68
CA CYS A 891 -10.87 0.82 14.44
C CYS A 891 -10.34 -0.53 14.95
N HIS A 892 -9.79 -1.37 14.07
CA HIS A 892 -9.29 -2.69 14.40
C HIS A 892 -8.13 -2.68 15.39
N THR A 893 -7.28 -1.66 15.36
CA THR A 893 -6.18 -1.50 16.33
C THR A 893 -6.73 -1.18 17.72
N VAL A 894 -7.70 -0.26 17.82
CA VAL A 894 -8.33 0.13 19.10
C VAL A 894 -9.15 -1.02 19.70
N THR A 895 -9.98 -1.71 18.91
CA THR A 895 -10.79 -2.83 19.37
C THR A 895 -9.96 -4.08 19.67
N SER A 896 -8.89 -4.35 18.91
CA SER A 896 -7.92 -5.40 19.26
C SER A 896 -7.24 -5.14 20.60
N ARG A 897 -6.82 -3.90 20.87
CA ARG A 897 -6.21 -3.53 22.17
C ARG A 897 -7.20 -3.77 23.31
N ALA A 898 -8.44 -3.29 23.15
CA ALA A 898 -9.52 -3.49 24.12
C ALA A 898 -9.77 -4.98 24.44
N ALA A 899 -9.87 -5.83 23.41
CA ALA A 899 -10.05 -7.26 23.58
C ALA A 899 -8.85 -7.93 24.29
N MET A 900 -7.62 -7.51 23.97
CA MET A 900 -6.40 -8.04 24.60
C MET A 900 -6.26 -7.59 26.08
N MET A 901 -6.62 -6.34 26.41
CA MET A 901 -6.65 -5.86 27.80
C MET A 901 -7.72 -6.57 28.62
N CYS A 902 -8.93 -6.73 28.07
CA CYS A 902 -10.00 -7.49 28.70
C CYS A 902 -9.59 -8.97 28.93
N ALA A 903 -8.89 -9.57 27.96
CA ALA A 903 -8.33 -10.92 28.09
C ALA A 903 -7.30 -11.03 29.22
N ALA A 904 -6.44 -10.03 29.43
CA ALA A 904 -5.51 -10.02 30.56
C ALA A 904 -6.24 -10.01 31.92
N GLY A 905 -7.39 -9.32 32.00
CA GLY A 905 -8.29 -9.39 33.15
C GLY A 905 -8.91 -10.77 33.36
N VAL A 906 -9.51 -11.36 32.33
CA VAL A 906 -10.09 -12.72 32.42
C VAL A 906 -9.01 -13.76 32.79
N ALA A 907 -7.82 -13.67 32.21
CA ALA A 907 -6.69 -14.55 32.50
C ALA A 907 -6.27 -14.48 33.98
N ALA A 908 -6.25 -13.28 34.57
CA ALA A 908 -5.96 -13.11 36.00
C ALA A 908 -7.01 -13.79 36.89
N VAL A 909 -8.29 -13.70 36.52
CA VAL A 909 -9.42 -14.33 37.24
C VAL A 909 -9.35 -15.86 37.17
N VAL A 910 -9.21 -16.45 35.99
CA VAL A 910 -9.23 -17.92 35.84
C VAL A 910 -8.00 -18.59 36.46
N GLU A 911 -6.81 -17.97 36.35
CA GLU A 911 -5.61 -18.46 37.04
C GLU A 911 -5.77 -18.34 38.56
N LYS A 912 -6.39 -17.26 39.08
CA LYS A 912 -6.72 -17.17 40.53
C LYS A 912 -7.68 -18.27 40.98
N ILE A 913 -8.72 -18.59 40.20
CA ILE A 913 -9.64 -19.70 40.52
C ILE A 913 -8.90 -21.03 40.54
N ARG A 914 -8.00 -21.27 39.56
CA ARG A 914 -7.17 -22.49 39.49
C ARG A 914 -6.24 -22.60 40.71
N GLU A 915 -5.59 -21.51 41.11
CA GLU A 915 -4.73 -21.41 42.30
C GLU A 915 -5.52 -21.64 43.60
N ASN A 916 -6.65 -20.97 43.76
CA ASN A 916 -7.56 -21.08 44.91
C ASN A 916 -8.01 -22.54 45.14
N LYS A 917 -8.36 -23.24 44.06
CA LYS A 917 -8.74 -24.66 44.04
C LYS A 917 -7.55 -25.62 44.06
N ARG A 918 -6.32 -25.11 44.01
CA ARG A 918 -5.04 -25.87 43.96
C ARG A 918 -4.95 -26.86 42.80
N MET A 919 -5.54 -26.52 41.65
CA MET A 919 -5.61 -27.39 40.49
C MET A 919 -4.40 -27.20 39.55
N THR A 920 -3.96 -28.27 38.91
CA THR A 920 -2.92 -28.23 37.87
C THR A 920 -3.47 -27.79 36.51
N LYS A 921 -4.75 -28.09 36.24
CA LYS A 921 -5.55 -27.52 35.14
C LYS A 921 -6.93 -27.14 35.65
N LEU A 922 -7.51 -26.06 35.13
CA LEU A 922 -8.89 -25.66 35.40
C LEU A 922 -9.73 -25.80 34.13
N GLU A 923 -10.90 -26.43 34.25
CA GLU A 923 -11.99 -26.31 33.27
C GLU A 923 -12.97 -25.27 33.84
N VAL A 924 -13.26 -24.20 33.11
CA VAL A 924 -14.14 -23.12 33.58
C VAL A 924 -14.91 -22.46 32.42
N THR A 925 -16.16 -22.08 32.69
CA THR A 925 -16.98 -21.30 31.76
C THR A 925 -17.07 -19.85 32.23
N VAL A 926 -17.01 -18.92 31.28
CA VAL A 926 -17.25 -17.48 31.47
C VAL A 926 -18.58 -17.15 30.80
N GLY A 927 -19.56 -16.69 31.58
CA GLY A 927 -20.80 -16.13 31.07
C GLY A 927 -20.57 -14.70 30.58
N VAL A 928 -20.94 -14.38 29.34
CA VAL A 928 -20.66 -13.06 28.72
C VAL A 928 -21.93 -12.37 28.22
N ASP A 929 -22.05 -11.07 28.49
CA ASP A 929 -23.01 -10.18 27.83
C ASP A 929 -22.32 -8.84 27.45
N GLY A 930 -23.03 -7.99 26.71
CA GLY A 930 -22.59 -6.66 26.29
C GLY A 930 -22.47 -6.49 24.77
N THR A 931 -22.77 -5.29 24.31
CA THR A 931 -22.85 -4.94 22.87
C THR A 931 -21.52 -5.04 22.14
N VAL A 932 -20.38 -4.73 22.76
CA VAL A 932 -19.07 -4.83 22.09
C VAL A 932 -18.75 -6.28 21.77
N TYR A 933 -18.94 -7.19 22.76
CA TYR A 933 -18.71 -8.62 22.57
C TYR A 933 -19.74 -9.27 21.62
N LYS A 934 -21.00 -8.79 21.63
CA LYS A 934 -22.08 -9.31 20.77
C LYS A 934 -22.00 -8.83 19.31
N MET A 935 -21.51 -7.62 19.04
CA MET A 935 -21.57 -7.01 17.71
C MET A 935 -20.23 -6.97 16.96
N ASN A 936 -19.10 -6.81 17.66
CA ASN A 936 -17.82 -6.65 16.97
C ASN A 936 -17.32 -7.99 16.40
N PRO A 937 -17.00 -8.08 15.09
CA PRO A 937 -16.70 -9.35 14.42
C PRO A 937 -15.43 -10.06 14.90
N TYR A 938 -14.50 -9.35 15.54
CA TYR A 938 -13.22 -9.94 16.00
C TYR A 938 -13.06 -9.97 17.51
N PHE A 939 -13.72 -9.08 18.26
CA PHE A 939 -13.48 -8.89 19.70
C PHE A 939 -13.58 -10.20 20.51
N ALA A 940 -14.66 -10.97 20.31
CA ALA A 940 -14.89 -12.22 21.03
C ALA A 940 -13.76 -13.25 20.77
N LYS A 941 -13.37 -13.44 19.50
CA LYS A 941 -12.27 -14.34 19.12
C LYS A 941 -10.93 -13.83 19.64
N LYS A 942 -10.64 -12.54 19.46
CA LYS A 942 -9.38 -11.91 19.90
C LYS A 942 -9.19 -12.05 21.41
N LEU A 943 -10.27 -11.91 22.18
CA LEU A 943 -10.28 -12.14 23.63
C LEU A 943 -10.00 -13.62 23.95
N GLN A 944 -10.70 -14.55 23.30
CA GLN A 944 -10.51 -15.99 23.50
C GLN A 944 -9.08 -16.46 23.19
N ASP A 945 -8.56 -16.12 22.01
CA ASP A 945 -7.19 -16.43 21.58
C ASP A 945 -6.14 -15.87 22.58
N THR A 946 -6.39 -14.67 23.11
CA THR A 946 -5.49 -14.01 24.07
C THR A 946 -5.58 -14.61 25.48
N VAL A 947 -6.77 -15.02 25.94
CA VAL A 947 -6.92 -15.72 27.23
C VAL A 947 -6.22 -17.09 27.18
N ALA A 948 -6.35 -17.84 26.09
CA ALA A 948 -5.65 -19.12 25.92
C ALA A 948 -4.12 -18.98 25.95
N LEU A 949 -3.59 -17.85 25.47
CA LEU A 949 -2.16 -17.52 25.52
C LEU A 949 -1.70 -17.09 26.93
N LEU A 950 -2.52 -16.34 27.66
CA LEU A 950 -2.18 -15.79 28.99
C LEU A 950 -2.50 -16.69 30.17
N ALA A 951 -3.38 -17.68 29.99
CA ALA A 951 -3.80 -18.65 31.01
C ALA A 951 -3.76 -20.10 30.46
N PRO A 952 -2.61 -20.61 29.97
CA PRO A 952 -2.52 -21.90 29.28
C PRO A 952 -2.77 -23.12 30.19
N SER A 953 -2.94 -22.90 31.50
CA SER A 953 -3.37 -23.93 32.47
C SER A 953 -4.90 -23.97 32.66
N CYS A 954 -5.65 -23.08 32.02
CA CYS A 954 -7.09 -22.95 32.12
C CYS A 954 -7.73 -23.19 30.75
N ASN A 955 -8.57 -24.23 30.62
CA ASN A 955 -9.46 -24.37 29.48
C ASN A 955 -10.69 -23.49 29.72
N VAL A 956 -10.76 -22.36 29.04
CA VAL A 956 -11.78 -21.32 29.26
C VAL A 956 -12.81 -21.35 28.14
N LYS A 957 -14.01 -21.82 28.45
CA LYS A 957 -15.17 -21.76 27.56
C LYS A 957 -15.90 -20.44 27.75
N PHE A 958 -16.25 -19.76 26.67
CA PHE A 958 -17.07 -18.55 26.74
C PHE A 958 -18.50 -18.88 26.28
N LEU A 959 -19.48 -18.56 27.12
CA LEU A 959 -20.90 -18.78 26.87
C LEU A 959 -21.61 -17.42 26.84
N LEU A 960 -22.19 -17.07 25.69
CA LEU A 960 -22.98 -15.86 25.57
C LEU A 960 -24.30 -16.03 26.36
N SER A 961 -24.70 -15.03 27.15
CA SER A 961 -26.04 -15.02 27.73
C SER A 961 -27.04 -14.33 26.81
N GLU A 962 -28.17 -15.01 26.62
CA GLU A 962 -29.45 -14.40 26.30
C GLU A 962 -30.05 -13.90 27.63
N ASP A 963 -30.51 -12.64 27.65
CA ASP A 963 -31.06 -11.91 28.80
C ASP A 963 -30.41 -12.16 30.17
N GLY A 964 -29.07 -12.04 30.22
CA GLY A 964 -28.26 -12.44 31.38
C GLY A 964 -28.62 -11.75 32.69
N SER A 965 -28.81 -10.43 32.69
CA SER A 965 -29.17 -9.67 33.89
C SER A 965 -30.50 -10.12 34.50
N GLY A 966 -31.58 -10.09 33.70
CA GLY A 966 -32.94 -10.42 34.16
C GLY A 966 -33.12 -11.89 34.55
N LYS A 967 -32.65 -12.83 33.71
CA LYS A 967 -32.69 -14.27 34.01
C LYS A 967 -31.87 -14.62 35.25
N GLY A 968 -30.67 -14.04 35.36
CA GLY A 968 -29.79 -14.23 36.50
C GLY A 968 -30.37 -13.69 37.81
N ALA A 969 -30.98 -12.49 37.78
CA ALA A 969 -31.62 -11.90 38.95
C ALA A 969 -32.76 -12.77 39.51
N ALA A 970 -33.60 -13.34 38.65
CA ALA A 970 -34.65 -14.28 39.06
C ALA A 970 -34.08 -15.58 39.66
N LEU A 971 -33.01 -16.14 39.08
CA LEU A 971 -32.32 -17.31 39.62
C LEU A 971 -31.68 -17.03 40.99
N ILE A 972 -31.09 -15.84 41.18
CA ILE A 972 -30.56 -15.39 42.47
C ILE A 972 -31.69 -15.26 43.50
N ALA A 973 -32.83 -14.66 43.12
CA ALA A 973 -34.00 -14.55 43.99
C ALA A 973 -34.55 -15.93 44.39
N ALA A 974 -34.60 -16.91 43.48
CA ALA A 974 -35.01 -18.28 43.77
C ALA A 974 -34.07 -18.96 44.79
N VAL A 975 -32.75 -18.85 44.59
CA VAL A 975 -31.73 -19.37 45.52
C VAL A 975 -31.83 -18.69 46.88
N ALA A 976 -32.05 -17.37 46.93
CA ALA A 976 -32.19 -16.61 48.17
C ALA A 976 -33.48 -16.97 48.94
N CYS A 977 -34.62 -17.11 48.25
CA CYS A 977 -35.88 -17.58 48.85
C CYS A 977 -35.73 -18.98 49.44
N ARG A 978 -35.06 -19.91 48.73
CA ARG A 978 -34.76 -21.25 49.23
C ARG A 978 -33.96 -21.21 50.53
N THR A 979 -32.89 -20.41 50.60
CA THR A 979 -32.02 -20.31 51.79
C THR A 979 -32.64 -19.54 52.97
N LYS A 980 -33.84 -18.94 52.81
CA LYS A 980 -34.64 -18.41 53.92
C LYS A 980 -35.57 -19.47 54.56
N ILE A 981 -35.71 -20.65 53.94
CA ILE A 981 -36.65 -21.72 54.33
C ILE A 981 -35.93 -22.90 55.02
N SER A 982 -34.60 -22.97 54.90
CA SER A 982 -33.70 -23.94 55.54
C SER A 982 -33.07 -23.40 56.82
#